data_AF-A0A3M2DQC9-F1
#
_entry.id   AF-A0A3M2DQC9-F1
#
_cell.length_a   1.000
_cell.length_b   1.000
_cell.length_c   1.000
_cell.angle_alpha   90.00
_cell.angle_beta   90.00
_cell.angle_gamma   90.00
#
_symmetry.space_group_name_H-M   'P 1'
#
loop_
_entity.id
_entity.type
_entity.pdbx_description
1 polymer ?
#
loop_
_entity_poly.entity_id
_entity_poly.type
_entity_poly.pdbx_seq_one_letter_code
_entity_poly.pdbx_strand_id
1 'polypeptide(L)'
;MSAFINITHRWRQIAYAAVVGSFVLMLGACTGDSTSVEALPNTNTGTGDVPNYSGPPPKTDDVQRFKINVWDNLVPENRCGSCHIEGGQAPMFVRRDDINLAYAEANTVVNLADPGASRMVQKVAGGHNCWLSSAQACADIIQGYIEDWAGGALGGQGKTIKLVPPPIKDPGASRNFPSDSTAFGTTIYPLLKQYCAGCHSEDAATPQSPYFASADVDAAYLAAQAKINLDNPADSRFVVRLRTEFHNCWSDCAADSQAMEDAIVQFANGIPLTQIDPSLITSKALLLTDGILANTGGRHENNVIAKWEFKTGQGTTAFDTSGVDPAIDLTLMGDVSWVGGWGIQIRDGRAQGTTAASKKLYDLLTATGEYSIEAWVAPANVTQEGPARIISYSGGTTVRNFTVGQTLYNYDFLNRSSNTNANGEPALSTPDNLEVLQAALQHVVVNFDPVNGRTIYVNGEKIDVPDPAPGGTLSDWDDTFAFVLGNEVSGDRLWQGIIRFVAIHNHPLTPQQIRDNYKVGVGERFWLLFSVSHLVNIPDAYVVFEVSQFDDYSYLFNKPFFISLNSEANVDGLVIKGLRIGLNGREVAVGQAYANLDVTITNSQYSTAEGQSLSSLGTVIPLEKGPAGDEFFLTFDQIGNRTYARTEPPVPPAPPAADIGPFPDIGLRTFEEISASMSVITGVSQNHPDVVATYENVKQALPTKEDIMTFSSAHQMAITQLGIEYCNALVEDAGLRTALFGSAFDFNESDMAVAFSAARRDMILDPLLARVMNADPNGNPVNLGTQPDLATVKTELNALIDRLITCGNSCPADRTKTVVKAVCAAAISNATLLLQ
;
A
#
# COMPACT_ATOMS: atom_id res chain seq x y z
N MET A 1 -74.22 -48.00 -12.86
CA MET A 1 -73.31 -47.90 -14.03
C MET A 1 -74.00 -47.03 -15.06
N SER A 2 -73.99 -45.70 -14.98
CA SER A 2 -72.89 -44.82 -15.40
C SER A 2 -72.72 -43.57 -14.49
N ALA A 3 -73.14 -43.66 -13.23
CA ALA A 3 -73.00 -42.57 -12.24
C ALA A 3 -71.86 -42.77 -11.21
N PHE A 4 -71.17 -43.92 -11.25
CA PHE A 4 -70.06 -44.24 -10.33
C PHE A 4 -68.65 -44.05 -10.94
N ILE A 5 -68.56 -43.59 -12.20
CA ILE A 5 -67.29 -43.34 -12.90
C ILE A 5 -66.93 -41.85 -12.91
N ASN A 6 -67.87 -40.95 -12.61
CA ASN A 6 -67.62 -39.49 -12.55
C ASN A 6 -67.16 -38.98 -11.17
N ILE A 7 -67.17 -39.82 -10.13
CA ILE A 7 -66.66 -39.44 -8.81
C ILE A 7 -65.15 -39.74 -8.72
N THR A 8 -64.67 -40.84 -9.30
CA THR A 8 -63.25 -41.22 -9.23
C THR A 8 -62.31 -40.36 -10.09
N HIS A 9 -62.82 -39.68 -11.13
CA HIS A 9 -62.01 -38.74 -11.95
C HIS A 9 -61.83 -37.36 -11.30
N ARG A 10 -62.81 -36.88 -10.50
CA ARG A 10 -62.69 -35.61 -9.75
C ARG A 10 -61.77 -35.74 -8.53
N TRP A 11 -61.76 -36.88 -7.85
CA TRP A 11 -60.85 -37.09 -6.72
C TRP A 11 -59.38 -37.28 -7.14
N ARG A 12 -59.11 -37.81 -8.34
CA ARG A 12 -57.73 -37.87 -8.88
C ARG A 12 -57.21 -36.51 -9.34
N GLN A 13 -58.05 -35.61 -9.86
CA GLN A 13 -57.61 -34.25 -10.21
C GLN A 13 -57.43 -33.35 -8.97
N ILE A 14 -58.20 -33.57 -7.90
CA ILE A 14 -58.00 -32.86 -6.62
C ILE A 14 -56.75 -33.39 -5.88
N ALA A 15 -56.45 -34.69 -5.96
CA ALA A 15 -55.23 -35.25 -5.38
C ALA A 15 -53.95 -34.85 -6.15
N TYR A 16 -53.98 -34.75 -7.48
CA TYR A 16 -52.84 -34.21 -8.24
C TYR A 16 -52.68 -32.69 -8.06
N ALA A 17 -53.76 -31.93 -7.89
CA ALA A 17 -53.67 -30.50 -7.55
C ALA A 17 -53.17 -30.25 -6.11
N ALA A 18 -53.52 -31.12 -5.15
CA ALA A 18 -53.06 -31.01 -3.76
C ALA A 18 -51.61 -31.50 -3.55
N VAL A 19 -51.16 -32.50 -4.32
CA VAL A 19 -49.77 -33.02 -4.25
C VAL A 19 -48.80 -32.18 -5.09
N VAL A 20 -49.22 -31.60 -6.22
CA VAL A 20 -48.41 -30.59 -6.93
C VAL A 20 -48.46 -29.24 -6.20
N GLY A 21 -49.57 -28.90 -5.55
CA GLY A 21 -49.67 -27.71 -4.69
C GLY A 21 -48.82 -27.78 -3.41
N SER A 22 -48.59 -28.97 -2.85
CA SER A 22 -47.80 -29.14 -1.62
C SER A 22 -46.31 -29.47 -1.86
N PHE A 23 -45.89 -29.78 -3.09
CA PHE A 23 -44.47 -29.94 -3.45
C PHE A 23 -43.86 -28.70 -4.14
N VAL A 24 -44.68 -27.75 -4.60
CA VAL A 24 -44.21 -26.43 -5.07
C VAL A 24 -44.05 -25.42 -3.91
N LEU A 25 -44.56 -25.73 -2.72
CA LEU A 25 -44.40 -24.91 -1.50
C LEU A 25 -43.21 -25.34 -0.59
N MET A 26 -42.39 -26.32 -1.00
CA MET A 26 -41.22 -26.79 -0.21
C MET A 26 -39.87 -26.77 -0.96
N LEU A 27 -39.78 -26.06 -2.09
CA LEU A 27 -38.52 -25.83 -2.82
C LEU A 27 -38.18 -24.34 -3.05
N GLY A 28 -38.88 -23.43 -2.33
CA GLY A 28 -38.62 -21.98 -2.34
C GLY A 28 -37.81 -21.48 -1.13
N ALA A 29 -37.08 -22.36 -0.44
CA ALA A 29 -36.32 -22.04 0.76
C ALA A 29 -34.85 -22.44 0.60
N CYS A 30 -34.14 -21.77 -0.31
CA CYS A 30 -32.68 -21.68 -0.38
C CYS A 30 -32.27 -20.54 -1.36
N THR A 31 -32.78 -19.32 -1.16
CA THR A 31 -32.17 -18.06 -1.62
C THR A 31 -32.77 -16.93 -0.80
N GLY A 32 -32.41 -16.89 0.48
CA GLY A 32 -32.78 -15.83 1.40
C GLY A 32 -31.54 -15.42 2.16
N ASP A 33 -30.78 -14.50 1.57
CA ASP A 33 -29.93 -13.59 2.35
C ASP A 33 -29.93 -12.21 1.68
N SER A 34 -31.13 -11.71 1.40
CA SER A 34 -31.36 -10.28 1.49
C SER A 34 -31.54 -9.99 2.97
N THR A 35 -30.45 -9.63 3.65
CA THR A 35 -30.58 -8.77 4.81
C THR A 35 -31.25 -7.49 4.31
N SER A 36 -32.58 -7.44 4.38
CA SER A 36 -33.28 -6.17 4.40
C SER A 36 -32.75 -5.46 5.63
N VAL A 37 -31.78 -4.59 5.42
CA VAL A 37 -31.36 -3.61 6.41
C VAL A 37 -32.65 -2.88 6.75
N GLU A 38 -33.18 -3.08 7.95
CA GLU A 38 -34.19 -2.18 8.48
C GLU A 38 -33.59 -0.79 8.36
N ALA A 39 -34.23 0.06 7.57
CA ALA A 39 -33.90 1.46 7.52
C ALA A 39 -34.02 2.01 8.94
N LEU A 40 -32.88 2.21 9.61
CA LEU A 40 -32.84 3.20 10.67
C LEU A 40 -33.30 4.51 10.01
N PRO A 41 -34.29 5.22 10.57
CA PRO A 41 -34.79 6.44 9.97
C PRO A 41 -33.61 7.38 9.76
N ASN A 42 -33.36 7.75 8.51
CA ASN A 42 -32.53 8.89 8.19
C ASN A 42 -33.23 10.12 8.81
N THR A 43 -32.76 10.58 9.97
CA THR A 43 -33.26 11.81 10.60
C THR A 43 -32.76 13.07 9.88
N ASN A 44 -31.95 12.90 8.84
CA ASN A 44 -31.48 13.93 7.94
C ASN A 44 -32.26 13.89 6.62
N THR A 45 -33.59 13.84 6.70
CA THR A 45 -34.46 14.32 5.61
C THR A 45 -34.34 15.84 5.52
N GLY A 46 -33.15 16.32 5.15
CA GLY A 46 -32.85 17.72 4.89
C GLY A 46 -33.45 18.18 3.56
N THR A 47 -34.75 17.98 3.36
CA THR A 47 -35.56 18.86 2.51
C THR A 47 -36.18 19.94 3.39
N GLY A 48 -35.40 20.53 4.29
CA GLY A 48 -35.79 21.80 4.87
C GLY A 48 -35.77 22.79 3.73
N ASP A 49 -36.93 23.08 3.13
CA ASP A 49 -37.07 24.11 2.09
C ASP A 49 -36.25 25.32 2.54
N VAL A 50 -35.21 25.68 1.76
CA VAL A 50 -34.46 26.92 2.01
C VAL A 50 -35.53 28.01 2.05
N PRO A 51 -35.73 28.69 3.20
CA PRO A 51 -36.80 29.67 3.31
C PRO A 51 -36.61 30.70 2.20
N ASN A 52 -37.65 30.91 1.38
CA ASN A 52 -37.57 31.87 0.28
C ASN A 52 -37.18 33.24 0.84
N TYR A 53 -35.95 33.66 0.55
CA TYR A 53 -35.41 34.92 1.01
C TYR A 53 -36.21 36.07 0.37
N SER A 54 -36.80 36.92 1.22
CA SER A 54 -37.69 38.02 0.79
C SER A 54 -37.16 39.41 1.16
N GLY A 55 -35.95 39.49 1.71
CA GLY A 55 -35.27 40.73 2.06
C GLY A 55 -34.60 41.45 0.89
N PRO A 56 -33.91 42.58 1.14
CA PRO A 56 -33.17 43.32 0.11
C PRO A 56 -32.10 42.47 -0.59
N PRO A 57 -31.78 42.74 -1.87
CA PRO A 57 -30.72 41.99 -2.57
C PRO A 57 -29.33 42.23 -1.94
N PRO A 58 -28.36 41.33 -2.18
CA PRO A 58 -26.97 41.55 -1.82
C PRO A 58 -26.41 42.86 -2.40
N LYS A 59 -25.74 43.66 -1.56
CA LYS A 59 -25.14 44.94 -1.97
C LYS A 59 -23.82 44.80 -2.73
N THR A 60 -23.12 43.67 -2.57
CA THR A 60 -21.84 43.39 -3.21
C THR A 60 -21.78 41.92 -3.63
N ASP A 61 -20.88 41.59 -4.55
CA ASP A 61 -20.60 40.20 -4.93
C ASP A 61 -20.17 39.36 -3.72
N ASP A 62 -19.53 39.97 -2.74
CA ASP A 62 -19.12 39.27 -1.52
C ASP A 62 -20.29 38.90 -0.62
N VAL A 63 -21.28 39.78 -0.49
CA VAL A 63 -22.54 39.46 0.20
C VAL A 63 -23.29 38.35 -0.55
N GLN A 64 -23.25 38.36 -1.89
CA GLN A 64 -23.85 37.29 -2.69
C GLN A 64 -23.16 35.94 -2.46
N ARG A 65 -21.81 35.90 -2.38
CA ARG A 65 -21.06 34.68 -2.06
C ARG A 65 -21.35 34.17 -0.65
N PHE A 66 -21.34 35.05 0.35
CA PHE A 66 -21.77 34.71 1.70
C PHE A 66 -23.17 34.10 1.71
N LYS A 67 -24.10 34.68 0.95
CA LYS A 67 -25.46 34.17 0.84
C LYS A 67 -25.47 32.72 0.34
N ILE A 68 -24.84 32.47 -0.81
CA ILE A 68 -24.84 31.18 -1.47
C ILE A 68 -24.14 30.11 -0.62
N ASN A 69 -22.97 30.45 -0.07
CA ASN A 69 -22.08 29.44 0.51
C ASN A 69 -22.36 29.21 2.00
N VAL A 70 -22.77 30.24 2.76
CA VAL A 70 -22.98 30.14 4.21
C VAL A 70 -24.45 30.26 4.58
N TRP A 71 -25.12 31.33 4.14
CA TRP A 71 -26.48 31.63 4.61
C TRP A 71 -27.50 30.58 4.13
N ASP A 72 -27.53 30.27 2.83
CA ASP A 72 -28.49 29.34 2.21
C ASP A 72 -28.38 27.94 2.86
N ASN A 73 -27.17 27.56 3.28
CA ASN A 73 -26.90 26.29 3.93
C ASN A 73 -27.21 26.27 5.43
N LEU A 74 -27.12 27.39 6.14
CA LEU A 74 -27.28 27.42 7.61
C LEU A 74 -28.62 27.97 8.10
N VAL A 75 -29.39 28.65 7.24
CA VAL A 75 -30.72 29.20 7.54
C VAL A 75 -31.84 28.18 7.79
N PRO A 76 -31.78 26.91 7.33
CA PRO A 76 -32.78 25.92 7.70
C PRO A 76 -32.93 25.74 9.22
N GLU A 77 -34.14 25.45 9.69
CA GLU A 77 -34.45 25.34 11.13
C GLU A 77 -33.80 24.15 11.83
N ASN A 78 -33.49 23.09 11.08
CA ASN A 78 -32.72 21.95 11.57
C ASN A 78 -31.22 22.25 11.71
N ARG A 79 -30.79 23.50 11.47
CA ARG A 79 -29.41 23.99 11.60
C ARG A 79 -29.39 25.26 12.46
N CYS A 80 -28.60 26.26 12.06
CA CYS A 80 -28.43 27.51 12.81
C CYS A 80 -29.68 28.41 12.77
N GLY A 81 -30.55 28.24 11.77
CA GLY A 81 -31.75 29.03 11.54
C GLY A 81 -32.86 28.89 12.58
N SER A 82 -32.75 27.95 13.52
CA SER A 82 -33.63 27.88 14.69
C SER A 82 -33.34 28.99 15.73
N CYS A 83 -32.10 29.51 15.76
CA CYS A 83 -31.62 30.36 16.83
C CYS A 83 -31.03 31.69 16.34
N HIS A 84 -30.24 31.68 15.26
CA HIS A 84 -29.42 32.82 14.83
C HIS A 84 -30.10 33.72 13.77
N ILE A 85 -31.43 33.82 13.86
CA ILE A 85 -32.30 34.64 12.99
C ILE A 85 -32.59 36.01 13.61
N GLU A 86 -33.28 36.87 12.86
CA GLU A 86 -33.77 38.16 13.33
C GLU A 86 -34.65 38.02 14.59
N GLY A 87 -34.32 38.79 15.64
CA GLY A 87 -35.01 38.70 16.93
C GLY A 87 -34.67 37.46 17.76
N GLY A 88 -33.78 36.59 17.27
CA GLY A 88 -33.25 35.43 17.96
C GLY A 88 -31.99 35.72 18.80
N GLN A 89 -31.07 34.76 18.85
CA GLN A 89 -29.82 34.82 19.60
C GLN A 89 -28.70 35.47 18.78
N ALA A 90 -28.02 36.46 19.39
CA ALA A 90 -26.84 37.08 18.81
C ALA A 90 -25.61 36.14 18.85
N PRO A 91 -24.73 36.18 17.83
CA PRO A 91 -24.81 36.99 16.61
C PRO A 91 -25.85 36.43 15.63
N MET A 92 -26.60 37.30 14.96
CA MET A 92 -27.70 36.89 14.07
C MET A 92 -27.17 36.78 12.65
N PHE A 93 -26.37 35.76 12.35
CA PHE A 93 -25.69 35.60 11.06
C PHE A 93 -26.52 34.83 10.00
N VAL A 94 -27.69 34.27 10.36
CA VAL A 94 -28.63 33.63 9.42
C VAL A 94 -30.01 34.29 9.42
N ARG A 95 -30.05 35.61 9.63
CA ARG A 95 -31.29 36.41 9.55
C ARG A 95 -31.99 36.26 8.20
N ARG A 96 -33.31 36.23 8.20
CA ARG A 96 -34.15 36.09 7.02
C ARG A 96 -34.62 37.43 6.44
N ASP A 97 -34.52 38.51 7.21
CA ASP A 97 -35.03 39.85 6.88
C ASP A 97 -34.07 40.70 6.01
N ASP A 98 -32.76 40.63 6.24
CA ASP A 98 -31.75 41.35 5.45
C ASP A 98 -30.40 40.63 5.42
N ILE A 99 -30.03 40.14 4.24
CA ILE A 99 -28.78 39.43 3.97
C ILE A 99 -27.54 40.30 4.21
N ASN A 100 -27.65 41.61 4.05
CA ASN A 100 -26.53 42.53 4.27
C ASN A 100 -26.25 42.70 5.77
N LEU A 101 -27.29 42.64 6.61
CA LEU A 101 -27.14 42.61 8.07
C LEU A 101 -26.63 41.25 8.55
N ALA A 102 -27.11 40.15 7.95
CA ALA A 102 -26.63 38.81 8.25
C ALA A 102 -25.12 38.67 7.95
N TYR A 103 -24.69 39.20 6.80
CA TYR A 103 -23.28 39.30 6.40
C TYR A 103 -22.44 40.10 7.41
N ALA A 104 -22.95 41.23 7.90
CA ALA A 104 -22.23 42.04 8.89
C ALA A 104 -22.02 41.28 10.21
N GLU A 105 -23.04 40.55 10.66
CA GLU A 105 -22.96 39.69 11.86
C GLU A 105 -22.01 38.51 11.64
N ALA A 106 -22.05 37.85 10.48
CA ALA A 106 -21.17 36.73 10.15
C ALA A 106 -19.69 37.11 10.21
N ASN A 107 -19.33 38.29 9.70
CA ASN A 107 -17.95 38.81 9.76
C ASN A 107 -17.40 39.02 11.19
N THR A 108 -18.25 39.02 12.22
CA THR A 108 -17.79 39.08 13.62
C THR A 108 -17.37 37.72 14.19
N VAL A 109 -17.72 36.62 13.51
CA VAL A 109 -17.47 35.25 13.97
C VAL A 109 -16.77 34.36 12.94
N VAL A 110 -16.53 34.88 11.75
CA VAL A 110 -15.82 34.20 10.66
C VAL A 110 -14.45 34.83 10.43
N ASN A 111 -13.46 33.98 10.22
CA ASN A 111 -12.14 34.37 9.75
C ASN A 111 -11.93 33.79 8.34
N LEU A 112 -12.03 34.63 7.31
CA LEU A 112 -11.88 34.17 5.91
C LEU A 112 -10.45 33.74 5.57
N ALA A 113 -9.45 34.25 6.30
CA ALA A 113 -8.06 33.86 6.09
C ALA A 113 -7.74 32.50 6.74
N ASP A 114 -8.45 32.16 7.82
CA ASP A 114 -8.38 30.86 8.50
C ASP A 114 -9.79 30.38 8.88
N PRO A 115 -10.51 29.78 7.91
CA PRO A 115 -11.87 29.28 8.11
C PRO A 115 -12.01 28.34 9.31
N GLY A 116 -11.03 27.46 9.54
CA GLY A 116 -11.02 26.53 10.67
C GLY A 116 -10.95 27.24 12.03
N ALA A 117 -10.19 28.33 12.13
CA ALA A 117 -10.15 29.16 13.34
C ALA A 117 -11.38 30.07 13.53
N SER A 118 -12.35 30.06 12.62
CA SER A 118 -13.59 30.82 12.78
C SER A 118 -14.30 30.43 14.07
N ARG A 119 -14.74 31.43 14.84
CA ARG A 119 -15.46 31.20 16.11
C ARG A 119 -16.70 30.33 15.91
N MET A 120 -17.38 30.45 14.76
CA MET A 120 -18.51 29.59 14.39
C MET A 120 -18.11 28.12 14.31
N VAL A 121 -17.02 27.80 13.62
CA VAL A 121 -16.48 26.43 13.46
C VAL A 121 -16.06 25.87 14.83
N GLN A 122 -15.25 26.62 15.57
CA GLN A 122 -14.75 26.21 16.89
C GLN A 122 -15.88 25.97 17.89
N LYS A 123 -16.96 26.76 17.83
CA LYS A 123 -18.13 26.56 18.70
C LYS A 123 -18.86 25.26 18.40
N VAL A 124 -19.07 24.95 17.13
CA VAL A 124 -19.78 23.71 16.73
C VAL A 124 -18.90 22.49 16.98
N ALA A 125 -17.58 22.58 16.72
CA ALA A 125 -16.62 21.54 17.08
C ALA A 125 -16.66 21.20 18.58
N GLY A 126 -16.86 22.22 19.44
CA GLY A 126 -17.08 22.07 20.88
C GLY A 126 -18.45 21.51 21.28
N GLY A 127 -19.28 21.02 20.34
CA GLY A 127 -20.56 20.37 20.60
C GLY A 127 -21.79 21.28 20.55
N HIS A 128 -21.67 22.53 20.08
CA HIS A 128 -22.81 23.45 20.04
C HIS A 128 -23.79 23.11 18.90
N ASN A 129 -24.91 22.44 19.25
CA ASN A 129 -26.09 22.23 18.38
C ASN A 129 -25.76 21.67 16.98
N CYS A 130 -24.84 20.70 16.90
CA CYS A 130 -24.59 19.96 15.67
C CYS A 130 -25.82 19.12 15.29
N TRP A 131 -26.17 19.11 13.99
CA TRP A 131 -27.30 18.35 13.44
C TRP A 131 -26.92 16.91 13.03
N LEU A 132 -25.65 16.55 13.17
CA LEU A 132 -25.12 15.19 12.99
C LEU A 132 -24.72 14.62 14.36
N SER A 133 -24.46 13.30 14.41
CA SER A 133 -23.93 12.66 15.62
C SER A 133 -22.44 12.96 15.86
N SER A 134 -21.74 13.59 14.90
CA SER A 134 -20.35 14.03 15.03
C SER A 134 -20.25 15.55 14.99
N ALA A 135 -19.93 16.17 16.14
CA ALA A 135 -19.67 17.60 16.24
C ALA A 135 -18.55 18.07 15.30
N GLN A 136 -17.52 17.23 15.13
CA GLN A 136 -16.42 17.48 14.20
C GLN A 136 -16.93 17.52 12.74
N ALA A 137 -17.82 16.60 12.35
CA ALA A 137 -18.36 16.59 10.99
C ALA A 137 -19.19 17.84 10.68
N CYS A 138 -20.01 18.32 11.62
CA CYS A 138 -20.70 19.61 11.46
C CYS A 138 -19.71 20.79 11.35
N ALA A 139 -18.63 20.76 12.14
CA ALA A 139 -17.61 21.81 12.10
C ALA A 139 -16.87 21.80 10.75
N ASP A 140 -16.51 20.63 10.22
CA ASP A 140 -15.87 20.46 8.90
C ASP A 140 -16.78 20.97 7.78
N ILE A 141 -18.09 20.67 7.83
CA ILE A 141 -19.08 21.18 6.86
C ILE A 141 -19.15 22.72 6.91
N ILE A 142 -19.25 23.31 8.10
CA ILE A 142 -19.28 24.77 8.26
C ILE A 142 -17.97 25.41 7.78
N GLN A 143 -16.83 24.75 8.06
CA GLN A 143 -15.54 25.21 7.56
C GLN A 143 -15.53 25.23 6.03
N GLY A 144 -16.05 24.18 5.36
CA GLY A 144 -16.20 24.14 3.91
C GLY A 144 -17.03 25.30 3.35
N TYR A 145 -18.17 25.60 3.97
CA TYR A 145 -19.00 26.76 3.60
C TYR A 145 -18.24 28.09 3.68
N ILE A 146 -17.40 28.26 4.69
CA ILE A 146 -16.56 29.45 4.85
C ILE A 146 -15.42 29.46 3.83
N GLU A 147 -14.83 28.31 3.51
CA GLU A 147 -13.81 28.16 2.48
C GLU A 147 -14.33 28.55 1.09
N ASP A 148 -15.55 28.12 0.74
CA ASP A 148 -16.21 28.48 -0.51
C ASP A 148 -16.51 29.99 -0.58
N TRP A 149 -16.93 30.59 0.54
CA TRP A 149 -17.08 32.05 0.65
C TRP A 149 -15.72 32.76 0.46
N ALA A 150 -14.67 32.29 1.13
CA ALA A 150 -13.34 32.89 1.09
C ALA A 150 -12.67 32.78 -0.28
N GLY A 151 -12.78 31.64 -0.97
CA GLY A 151 -12.12 31.39 -2.26
C GLY A 151 -12.49 32.40 -3.34
N GLY A 152 -13.77 32.80 -3.41
CA GLY A 152 -14.23 33.86 -4.31
C GLY A 152 -13.96 35.28 -3.80
N ALA A 153 -13.83 35.48 -2.48
CA ALA A 153 -13.54 36.78 -1.87
C ALA A 153 -12.06 37.18 -1.95
N LEU A 154 -11.16 36.19 -1.91
CA LEU A 154 -9.70 36.37 -1.84
C LEU A 154 -8.99 36.15 -3.18
N GLY A 155 -9.72 35.93 -4.28
CA GLY A 155 -9.14 35.88 -5.64
C GLY A 155 -8.56 34.52 -6.04
N GLY A 156 -9.09 33.41 -5.53
CA GLY A 156 -8.85 32.07 -6.07
C GLY A 156 -7.45 31.50 -5.87
N GLN A 157 -6.57 32.14 -5.09
CA GLN A 157 -5.29 31.54 -4.71
C GLN A 157 -5.43 30.85 -3.36
N GLY A 158 -5.07 29.57 -3.34
CA GLY A 158 -5.01 28.74 -2.15
C GLY A 158 -4.28 29.44 -1.00
N LYS A 159 -4.77 29.20 0.21
CA LYS A 159 -4.31 29.81 1.46
C LYS A 159 -2.78 29.81 1.57
N THR A 160 -2.22 30.92 2.06
CA THR A 160 -0.89 30.91 2.66
C THR A 160 -1.06 30.50 4.12
N ILE A 161 -0.57 29.31 4.49
CA ILE A 161 -0.58 28.86 5.88
C ILE A 161 0.31 29.79 6.69
N LYS A 162 -0.27 30.51 7.64
CA LYS A 162 0.48 31.40 8.51
C LYS A 162 1.11 30.59 9.63
N LEU A 163 2.44 30.50 9.62
CA LEU A 163 3.20 29.93 10.72
C LEU A 163 3.06 30.81 11.98
N VAL A 164 2.80 30.18 13.12
CA VAL A 164 2.70 30.82 14.44
C VAL A 164 3.69 30.18 15.42
N PRO A 165 4.27 30.95 16.36
CA PRO A 165 5.14 30.40 17.39
C PRO A 165 4.44 29.31 18.21
N PRO A 166 5.06 28.13 18.41
CA PRO A 166 4.51 27.09 19.27
C PRO A 166 4.83 27.36 20.76
N PRO A 167 4.22 26.60 21.69
CA PRO A 167 4.63 26.60 23.09
C PRO A 167 6.12 26.25 23.25
N ILE A 168 6.81 26.96 24.13
CA ILE A 168 8.23 26.71 24.41
C ILE A 168 8.38 25.76 25.58
N LYS A 169 8.84 24.54 25.30
CA LYS A 169 9.09 23.47 26.29
C LYS A 169 10.53 22.98 26.17
N ASP A 170 11.20 22.77 27.29
CA ASP A 170 12.48 22.05 27.29
C ASP A 170 12.20 20.55 27.15
N PRO A 171 13.00 19.80 26.35
CA PRO A 171 12.83 18.36 26.27
C PRO A 171 12.97 17.72 27.65
N GLY A 172 12.06 16.81 27.97
CA GLY A 172 11.91 16.20 29.29
C GLY A 172 12.50 14.79 29.39
N ALA A 173 12.75 14.36 30.63
CA ALA A 173 12.94 12.94 30.89
C ALA A 173 11.61 12.20 30.74
N SER A 174 11.67 10.97 30.22
CA SER A 174 10.47 10.24 29.82
C SER A 174 10.56 8.76 30.15
N ARG A 175 9.43 8.15 30.52
CA ARG A 175 9.33 6.69 30.61
C ARG A 175 9.06 6.11 29.22
N ASN A 176 9.80 5.07 28.86
CA ASN A 176 9.64 4.38 27.59
C ASN A 176 9.16 2.96 27.85
N PHE A 177 8.22 2.47 27.04
CA PHE A 177 7.70 1.12 27.17
C PHE A 177 8.85 0.09 27.11
N PRO A 178 8.91 -0.87 28.06
CA PRO A 178 9.85 -1.98 27.98
C PRO A 178 9.71 -2.75 26.68
N SER A 179 10.82 -3.32 26.18
CA SER A 179 10.82 -4.11 24.94
C SER A 179 10.04 -5.43 25.04
N ASP A 180 9.79 -5.90 26.27
CA ASP A 180 9.04 -7.13 26.54
C ASP A 180 7.80 -6.88 27.40
N SER A 181 6.84 -7.81 27.34
CA SER A 181 5.56 -7.69 28.01
C SER A 181 5.55 -8.15 29.48
N THR A 182 6.69 -8.55 30.07
CA THR A 182 6.72 -9.22 31.39
C THR A 182 6.09 -8.38 32.50
N ALA A 183 6.46 -7.10 32.56
CA ALA A 183 5.91 -6.18 33.55
C ALA A 183 4.42 -5.87 33.27
N PHE A 184 4.01 -5.77 32.01
CA PHE A 184 2.61 -5.57 31.62
C PHE A 184 1.74 -6.79 32.00
N GLY A 185 2.24 -7.99 31.75
CA GLY A 185 1.61 -9.28 32.04
C GLY A 185 1.29 -9.49 33.52
N THR A 186 2.03 -8.84 34.41
CA THR A 186 1.87 -8.95 35.88
C THR A 186 1.12 -7.77 36.51
N THR A 187 0.86 -6.69 35.76
CA THR A 187 0.26 -5.45 36.29
C THR A 187 -1.09 -5.16 35.64
N ILE A 188 -1.10 -4.71 34.39
CA ILE A 188 -2.29 -4.23 33.68
C ILE A 188 -3.07 -5.38 33.04
N TYR A 189 -2.36 -6.32 32.40
CA TYR A 189 -2.96 -7.41 31.63
C TYR A 189 -4.00 -8.26 32.40
N PRO A 190 -3.82 -8.58 33.70
CA PRO A 190 -4.82 -9.34 34.45
C PRO A 190 -6.21 -8.67 34.46
N LEU A 191 -6.27 -7.34 34.59
CA LEU A 191 -7.52 -6.59 34.55
C LEU A 191 -8.14 -6.59 33.16
N LEU A 192 -7.33 -6.36 32.12
CA LEU A 192 -7.80 -6.36 30.73
C LEU A 192 -8.34 -7.73 30.34
N LYS A 193 -7.63 -8.81 30.68
CA LYS A 193 -8.08 -10.18 30.40
C LYS A 193 -9.36 -10.54 31.14
N GLN A 194 -9.48 -10.13 32.40
CA GLN A 194 -10.65 -10.47 33.21
C GLN A 194 -11.91 -9.74 32.77
N TYR A 195 -11.80 -8.45 32.45
CA TYR A 195 -12.97 -7.57 32.27
C TYR A 195 -13.21 -7.11 30.84
N CYS A 196 -12.19 -7.13 29.98
CA CYS A 196 -12.28 -6.59 28.62
C CYS A 196 -12.26 -7.68 27.53
N ALA A 197 -11.79 -8.90 27.81
CA ALA A 197 -11.63 -9.96 26.81
C ALA A 197 -12.95 -10.41 26.14
N GLY A 198 -14.10 -10.15 26.77
CA GLY A 198 -15.41 -10.44 26.17
C GLY A 198 -15.72 -9.63 24.91
N CYS A 199 -14.98 -8.56 24.63
CA CYS A 199 -15.08 -7.76 23.41
C CYS A 199 -13.71 -7.45 22.79
N HIS A 200 -12.68 -7.18 23.59
CA HIS A 200 -11.35 -6.75 23.13
C HIS A 200 -10.34 -7.90 23.01
N SER A 201 -10.82 -9.07 22.60
CA SER A 201 -10.01 -10.20 22.15
C SER A 201 -10.55 -10.70 20.80
N GLU A 202 -9.64 -11.20 19.98
CA GLU A 202 -9.89 -11.94 18.74
C GLU A 202 -10.87 -13.12 18.92
N ASP A 203 -10.92 -13.73 20.12
CA ASP A 203 -11.78 -14.88 20.42
C ASP A 203 -13.16 -14.48 21.00
N ALA A 204 -13.45 -13.18 21.10
CA ALA A 204 -14.72 -12.69 21.62
C ALA A 204 -15.90 -13.07 20.71
N ALA A 205 -17.10 -13.20 21.30
CA ALA A 205 -18.32 -13.45 20.51
C ALA A 205 -18.65 -12.29 19.55
N THR A 206 -18.27 -11.07 19.93
CA THR A 206 -18.32 -9.86 19.11
C THR A 206 -16.97 -9.12 19.23
N PRO A 207 -15.94 -9.50 18.46
CA PRO A 207 -14.61 -8.89 18.55
C PRO A 207 -14.66 -7.39 18.24
N GLN A 208 -13.95 -6.60 19.02
CA GLN A 208 -13.79 -5.15 18.89
C GLN A 208 -12.30 -4.81 18.99
N SER A 209 -11.73 -4.31 17.91
CA SER A 209 -10.36 -3.80 17.94
C SER A 209 -10.30 -2.49 18.74
N PRO A 210 -9.15 -2.16 19.38
CA PRO A 210 -7.91 -2.94 19.45
C PRO A 210 -7.97 -4.13 20.43
N TYR A 211 -7.24 -5.21 20.14
CA TYR A 211 -7.25 -6.47 20.92
C TYR A 211 -6.28 -6.47 22.11
N PHE A 212 -6.37 -5.45 22.97
CA PHE A 212 -5.52 -5.30 24.16
C PHE A 212 -5.82 -6.32 25.28
N ALA A 213 -6.80 -7.21 25.09
CA ALA A 213 -7.13 -8.30 26.01
C ALA A 213 -6.98 -9.69 25.35
N SER A 214 -6.18 -9.79 24.28
CA SER A 214 -5.84 -11.05 23.60
C SER A 214 -5.32 -12.12 24.56
N ALA A 215 -5.54 -13.40 24.21
CA ALA A 215 -4.97 -14.53 24.92
C ALA A 215 -3.43 -14.55 24.88
N ASP A 216 -2.84 -13.98 23.82
CA ASP A 216 -1.41 -13.71 23.68
C ASP A 216 -1.05 -12.39 24.38
N VAL A 217 -0.23 -12.47 25.42
CA VAL A 217 0.17 -11.31 26.22
C VAL A 217 1.05 -10.34 25.45
N ASP A 218 1.85 -10.80 24.49
CA ASP A 218 2.72 -9.94 23.69
C ASP A 218 1.89 -9.14 22.68
N ALA A 219 0.91 -9.79 22.04
CA ALA A 219 -0.06 -9.13 21.16
C ALA A 219 -0.92 -8.11 21.94
N ALA A 220 -1.42 -8.50 23.11
CA ALA A 220 -2.17 -7.62 24.00
C ALA A 220 -1.35 -6.41 24.46
N TYR A 221 -0.07 -6.62 24.77
CA TYR A 221 0.85 -5.56 25.19
C TYR A 221 1.03 -4.51 24.09
N LEU A 222 1.35 -4.94 22.87
CA LEU A 222 1.51 -4.04 21.72
C LEU A 222 0.22 -3.23 21.45
N ALA A 223 -0.94 -3.88 21.50
CA ALA A 223 -2.23 -3.22 21.31
C ALA A 223 -2.60 -2.24 22.45
N ALA A 224 -2.01 -2.40 23.64
CA ALA A 224 -2.28 -1.58 24.82
C ALA A 224 -1.40 -0.33 24.92
N GLN A 225 -0.20 -0.31 24.33
CA GLN A 225 0.79 0.77 24.50
C GLN A 225 0.21 2.16 24.18
N ALA A 226 -0.43 2.32 23.02
CA ALA A 226 -1.06 3.59 22.61
C ALA A 226 -2.29 4.00 23.46
N LYS A 227 -2.69 3.19 24.46
CA LYS A 227 -3.82 3.44 25.37
C LYS A 227 -3.35 3.74 26.80
N ILE A 228 -2.05 3.62 27.08
CA ILE A 228 -1.45 3.83 28.39
C ILE A 228 -0.59 5.10 28.35
N ASN A 229 -0.83 6.01 29.29
CA ASN A 229 0.06 7.14 29.52
C ASN A 229 0.98 6.81 30.71
N LEU A 230 2.27 6.59 30.41
CA LEU A 230 3.26 6.22 31.42
C LEU A 230 3.62 7.36 32.39
N ASP A 231 3.46 8.61 31.95
CA ASP A 231 3.85 9.78 32.74
C ASP A 231 2.68 10.35 33.55
N ASN A 232 1.45 10.21 33.04
CA ASN A 232 0.21 10.49 33.77
C ASN A 232 -0.79 9.32 33.68
N PRO A 233 -0.66 8.29 34.55
CA PRO A 233 -1.53 7.11 34.53
C PRO A 233 -3.03 7.41 34.55
N ALA A 234 -3.46 8.48 35.24
CA ALA A 234 -4.86 8.90 35.32
C ALA A 234 -5.47 9.28 33.96
N ASP A 235 -4.65 9.75 33.02
CA ASP A 235 -5.07 10.14 31.67
C ASP A 235 -5.07 8.97 30.68
N SER A 236 -4.66 7.77 31.12
CA SER A 236 -4.67 6.58 30.26
C SER A 236 -6.09 6.28 29.78
N ARG A 237 -6.22 5.87 28.51
CA ARG A 237 -7.55 5.65 27.90
C ARG A 237 -8.36 4.61 28.67
N PHE A 238 -7.72 3.58 29.21
CA PHE A 238 -8.38 2.57 30.05
C PHE A 238 -9.01 3.17 31.31
N VAL A 239 -8.37 4.18 31.92
CA VAL A 239 -8.86 4.86 33.12
C VAL A 239 -9.99 5.82 32.76
N VAL A 240 -9.79 6.68 31.75
CA VAL A 240 -10.80 7.66 31.28
C VAL A 240 -12.09 6.97 30.83
N ARG A 241 -11.98 5.85 30.10
CA ARG A 241 -13.13 5.06 29.64
C ARG A 241 -14.02 4.60 30.80
N LEU A 242 -13.43 4.17 31.90
CA LEU A 242 -14.17 3.75 33.09
C LEU A 242 -14.66 4.98 33.88
N ARG A 243 -13.78 5.95 34.14
CA ARG A 243 -14.02 7.06 35.05
C ARG A 243 -15.05 8.07 34.54
N THR A 244 -14.92 8.48 33.29
CA THR A 244 -15.68 9.61 32.73
C THR A 244 -16.65 9.19 31.64
N GLU A 245 -16.39 8.07 30.97
CA GLU A 245 -17.27 7.58 29.89
C GLU A 245 -18.15 6.40 30.31
N PHE A 246 -17.97 5.89 31.53
CA PHE A 246 -18.78 4.82 32.12
C PHE A 246 -18.87 3.57 31.22
N HIS A 247 -17.77 3.27 30.52
CA HIS A 247 -17.72 2.21 29.52
C HIS A 247 -17.62 0.83 30.17
N ASN A 248 -18.74 0.11 30.22
CA ASN A 248 -18.82 -1.30 30.67
C ASN A 248 -18.10 -1.58 32.00
N CYS A 249 -18.27 -0.69 32.98
CA CYS A 249 -17.75 -0.91 34.33
C CYS A 249 -18.26 -2.24 34.89
N TRP A 250 -17.38 -2.99 35.54
CA TRP A 250 -17.69 -4.32 36.07
C TRP A 250 -18.24 -4.26 37.50
N SER A 251 -18.07 -3.12 38.18
CA SER A 251 -18.72 -2.80 39.44
C SER A 251 -19.07 -1.31 39.53
N ASP A 252 -18.41 -0.56 40.41
CA ASP A 252 -18.50 0.89 40.51
C ASP A 252 -17.43 1.54 39.62
N CYS A 253 -17.84 2.36 38.66
CA CYS A 253 -16.93 2.97 37.68
C CYS A 253 -15.78 3.79 38.31
N ALA A 254 -16.01 4.42 39.46
CA ALA A 254 -14.96 5.17 40.14
C ALA A 254 -13.92 4.20 40.72
N ALA A 255 -14.37 3.15 41.42
CA ALA A 255 -13.51 2.12 41.97
C ALA A 255 -12.78 1.31 40.87
N ASP A 256 -13.48 0.95 39.79
CA ASP A 256 -12.93 0.22 38.65
C ASP A 256 -11.85 1.04 37.93
N SER A 257 -12.10 2.34 37.73
CA SER A 257 -11.11 3.25 37.15
C SER A 257 -9.89 3.42 38.05
N GLN A 258 -10.08 3.43 39.38
CA GLN A 258 -8.98 3.50 40.33
C GLN A 258 -8.14 2.22 40.29
N ALA A 259 -8.76 1.04 40.23
CA ALA A 259 -8.03 -0.22 40.11
C ALA A 259 -7.20 -0.28 38.81
N MET A 260 -7.76 0.20 37.70
CA MET A 260 -7.04 0.31 36.43
C MET A 260 -5.89 1.33 36.52
N GLU A 261 -6.13 2.50 37.13
CA GLU A 261 -5.08 3.51 37.34
C GLU A 261 -3.95 2.97 38.21
N ASP A 262 -4.26 2.31 39.33
CA ASP A 262 -3.26 1.74 40.25
C ASP A 262 -2.39 0.69 39.55
N ALA A 263 -2.99 -0.15 38.69
CA ALA A 263 -2.25 -1.11 37.88
C ALA A 263 -1.28 -0.43 36.90
N ILE A 264 -1.72 0.66 36.26
CA ILE A 264 -0.87 1.45 35.35
C ILE A 264 0.21 2.20 36.13
N VAL A 265 -0.08 2.74 37.31
CA VAL A 265 0.89 3.37 38.21
C VAL A 265 1.96 2.36 38.62
N GLN A 266 1.56 1.14 38.99
CA GLN A 266 2.49 0.06 39.33
C GLN A 266 3.41 -0.30 38.15
N PHE A 267 2.83 -0.43 36.96
CA PHE A 267 3.59 -0.66 35.73
C PHE A 267 4.59 0.47 35.46
N ALA A 268 4.10 1.71 35.45
CA ALA A 268 4.88 2.91 35.15
C ALA A 268 6.03 3.09 36.15
N ASN A 269 5.81 2.89 37.46
CA ASN A 269 6.84 3.02 38.50
C ASN A 269 7.97 2.01 38.34
N GLY A 270 7.74 0.87 37.69
CA GLY A 270 8.77 -0.12 37.36
C GLY A 270 9.72 0.32 36.23
N ILE A 271 9.38 1.38 35.48
CA ILE A 271 10.11 1.82 34.29
C ILE A 271 11.06 2.98 34.65
N PRO A 272 12.39 2.86 34.48
CA PRO A 272 13.28 3.97 34.74
C PRO A 272 13.04 5.13 33.77
N LEU A 273 13.17 6.37 34.26
CA LEU A 273 13.14 7.54 33.39
C LEU A 273 14.38 7.55 32.49
N THR A 274 14.16 7.61 31.18
CA THR A 274 15.20 7.94 30.23
C THR A 274 15.49 9.44 30.33
N GLN A 275 16.70 9.77 30.76
CA GLN A 275 17.17 11.15 30.88
C GLN A 275 17.84 11.58 29.58
N ILE A 276 17.64 12.83 29.22
CA ILE A 276 18.37 13.45 28.11
C ILE A 276 19.82 13.64 28.55
N ASP A 277 20.75 13.25 27.69
CA ASP A 277 22.16 13.54 27.90
C ASP A 277 22.35 15.07 27.93
N PRO A 278 22.79 15.65 29.06
CA PRO A 278 22.91 17.10 29.23
C PRO A 278 23.99 17.72 28.35
N SER A 279 24.86 16.92 27.71
CA SER A 279 25.87 17.39 26.76
C SER A 279 25.32 17.64 25.35
N LEU A 280 24.14 17.10 25.04
CA LEU A 280 23.49 17.31 23.74
C LEU A 280 23.07 18.77 23.56
N ILE A 281 23.25 19.27 22.34
CA ILE A 281 22.71 20.57 21.93
C ILE A 281 21.28 20.34 21.43
N THR A 282 20.29 20.68 22.25
CA THR A 282 18.88 20.39 21.96
C THR A 282 18.09 21.63 21.52
N SER A 283 17.17 21.45 20.56
CA SER A 283 16.07 22.40 20.34
C SER A 283 15.08 22.37 21.51
N LYS A 284 14.09 23.27 21.47
CA LYS A 284 12.88 23.09 22.29
C LYS A 284 12.06 21.91 21.78
N ALA A 285 11.26 21.33 22.66
CA ALA A 285 10.43 20.16 22.40
C ALA A 285 9.02 20.51 21.94
N LEU A 286 8.41 19.60 21.19
CA LEU A 286 7.03 19.69 20.70
C LEU A 286 6.35 18.33 20.74
N LEU A 287 5.05 18.32 21.00
CA LEU A 287 4.15 17.23 20.67
C LEU A 287 3.65 17.38 19.23
N LEU A 288 3.09 16.32 18.64
CA LEU A 288 2.43 16.45 17.33
C LEU A 288 1.27 17.46 17.39
N THR A 289 0.56 17.49 18.52
CA THR A 289 -0.56 18.38 18.80
C THR A 289 -0.17 19.84 19.02
N ASP A 290 1.11 20.14 19.23
CA ASP A 290 1.61 21.53 19.24
C ASP A 290 1.82 22.07 17.80
N GLY A 291 1.66 21.21 16.79
CA GLY A 291 1.84 21.54 15.39
C GLY A 291 0.69 22.31 14.75
N ILE A 292 1.00 23.01 13.67
CA ILE A 292 0.01 23.72 12.85
C ILE A 292 -0.47 22.78 11.76
N LEU A 293 -1.77 22.54 11.66
CA LEU A 293 -2.35 21.71 10.59
C LEU A 293 -1.94 22.23 9.21
N ALA A 294 -1.12 21.44 8.50
CA ALA A 294 -0.57 21.76 7.20
C ALA A 294 -1.61 21.66 6.07
N ASN A 295 -2.77 21.05 6.33
CA ASN A 295 -3.78 20.72 5.31
C ASN A 295 -5.02 21.60 5.40
N THR A 296 -4.94 22.71 6.13
CA THR A 296 -6.07 23.63 6.31
C THR A 296 -6.25 24.47 5.04
N GLY A 297 -6.65 23.83 3.95
CA GLY A 297 -7.05 24.40 2.65
C GLY A 297 -5.94 24.51 1.60
N GLY A 298 -6.30 25.04 0.43
CA GLY A 298 -5.44 25.08 -0.77
C GLY A 298 -5.71 23.95 -1.77
N ARG A 299 -6.51 22.93 -1.41
CA ARG A 299 -7.11 21.99 -2.36
C ARG A 299 -8.15 22.71 -3.21
N HIS A 300 -8.20 22.37 -4.49
CA HIS A 300 -9.30 22.73 -5.38
C HIS A 300 -10.50 21.84 -5.07
N GLU A 301 -11.44 22.38 -4.29
CA GLU A 301 -12.67 21.69 -3.88
C GLU A 301 -13.93 22.27 -4.53
N ASN A 302 -13.77 23.12 -5.55
CA ASN A 302 -14.90 23.58 -6.36
C ASN A 302 -15.64 22.37 -6.94
N ASN A 303 -16.97 22.50 -7.05
CA ASN A 303 -17.84 21.50 -7.68
C ASN A 303 -17.88 20.15 -6.96
N VAL A 304 -17.32 20.04 -5.75
CA VAL A 304 -17.46 18.84 -4.90
C VAL A 304 -18.91 18.68 -4.48
N ILE A 305 -19.48 17.51 -4.73
CA ILE A 305 -20.86 17.17 -4.39
C ILE A 305 -20.97 16.05 -3.34
N ALA A 306 -19.86 15.36 -3.04
CA ALA A 306 -19.73 14.40 -1.95
C ALA A 306 -18.25 14.32 -1.54
N LYS A 307 -17.96 14.28 -0.22
CA LYS A 307 -16.58 14.31 0.31
C LYS A 307 -16.43 13.52 1.60
N TRP A 308 -15.44 12.63 1.66
CA TRP A 308 -15.09 11.86 2.86
C TRP A 308 -13.60 12.01 3.18
N GLU A 309 -13.31 12.73 4.26
CA GLU A 309 -11.95 12.92 4.80
C GLU A 309 -11.65 11.97 5.96
N PHE A 310 -12.66 11.22 6.44
CA PHE A 310 -12.51 10.23 7.53
C PHE A 310 -11.98 10.80 8.86
N LYS A 311 -12.24 12.08 9.13
CA LYS A 311 -11.86 12.78 10.37
C LYS A 311 -12.58 12.29 11.62
N THR A 312 -13.75 11.65 11.48
CA THR A 312 -14.53 11.13 12.62
C THR A 312 -13.72 10.16 13.48
N GLY A 313 -12.93 9.28 12.86
CA GLY A 313 -11.97 8.40 13.54
C GLY A 313 -12.55 7.33 14.48
N GLN A 314 -13.89 7.27 14.64
CA GLN A 314 -14.57 6.35 15.54
C GLN A 314 -16.01 6.09 15.12
N GLY A 315 -16.63 5.06 15.71
CA GLY A 315 -17.99 4.63 15.39
C GLY A 315 -18.07 3.91 14.04
N THR A 316 -19.28 3.76 13.51
CA THR A 316 -19.56 3.01 12.28
C THR A 316 -20.03 3.91 11.13
N THR A 317 -19.81 5.22 11.22
CA THR A 317 -20.28 6.19 10.21
C THR A 317 -19.14 7.10 9.76
N ALA A 318 -18.88 7.13 8.46
CA ALA A 318 -18.05 8.15 7.81
C ALA A 318 -18.97 9.19 7.15
N PHE A 319 -18.92 10.44 7.64
CA PHE A 319 -19.83 11.50 7.21
C PHE A 319 -19.42 12.10 5.87
N ASP A 320 -20.40 12.40 5.02
CA ASP A 320 -20.22 13.25 3.84
C ASP A 320 -20.11 14.71 4.29
N THR A 321 -18.89 15.24 4.20
CA THR A 321 -18.52 16.60 4.64
C THR A 321 -18.49 17.61 3.49
N SER A 322 -19.05 17.27 2.32
CA SER A 322 -19.18 18.20 1.19
C SER A 322 -20.10 19.38 1.50
N GLY A 323 -21.01 19.22 2.47
CA GLY A 323 -22.03 20.21 2.78
C GLY A 323 -23.17 20.28 1.75
N VAL A 324 -23.22 19.36 0.78
CA VAL A 324 -24.28 19.26 -0.23
C VAL A 324 -25.29 18.19 0.17
N ASP A 325 -26.55 18.57 0.34
CA ASP A 325 -27.63 17.65 0.72
C ASP A 325 -28.27 16.92 -0.48
N PRO A 326 -28.83 15.70 -0.28
CA PRO A 326 -28.67 14.88 0.92
C PRO A 326 -27.23 14.37 1.08
N ALA A 327 -26.72 14.43 2.31
CA ALA A 327 -25.40 13.89 2.64
C ALA A 327 -25.35 12.37 2.41
N ILE A 328 -24.32 11.88 1.73
CA ILE A 328 -24.10 10.44 1.51
C ILE A 328 -23.24 9.90 2.65
N ASP A 329 -23.79 9.87 3.86
CA ASP A 329 -23.10 9.27 5.00
C ASP A 329 -22.90 7.76 4.78
N LEU A 330 -21.67 7.28 4.96
CA LEU A 330 -21.32 5.88 4.72
C LEU A 330 -21.35 5.09 6.01
N THR A 331 -22.11 3.99 6.00
CA THR A 331 -22.10 3.01 7.09
C THR A 331 -20.96 2.01 6.85
N LEU A 332 -20.10 1.85 7.85
CA LEU A 332 -19.02 0.87 7.86
C LEU A 332 -19.58 -0.51 8.25
N MET A 333 -19.34 -1.52 7.40
CA MET A 333 -19.85 -2.88 7.57
C MET A 333 -18.73 -3.90 7.35
N GLY A 334 -18.72 -4.97 8.14
CA GLY A 334 -17.66 -5.99 8.11
C GLY A 334 -16.40 -5.55 8.84
N ASP A 335 -15.24 -6.11 8.47
CA ASP A 335 -13.93 -5.74 8.99
C ASP A 335 -13.41 -4.46 8.29
N VAL A 336 -13.92 -3.33 8.78
CA VAL A 336 -13.49 -1.97 8.45
C VAL A 336 -13.12 -1.25 9.73
N SER A 337 -11.90 -0.71 9.79
CA SER A 337 -11.37 -0.02 10.97
C SER A 337 -10.89 1.38 10.62
N TRP A 338 -10.89 2.29 11.59
CA TRP A 338 -10.28 3.61 11.44
C TRP A 338 -8.76 3.49 11.56
N VAL A 339 -8.01 4.28 10.78
CA VAL A 339 -6.54 4.36 10.88
C VAL A 339 -6.10 5.72 11.41
N GLY A 340 -4.91 5.75 12.02
CA GLY A 340 -4.29 7.00 12.48
C GLY A 340 -4.03 8.00 11.35
N GLY A 341 -4.09 9.31 11.65
CA GLY A 341 -3.89 10.38 10.67
C GLY A 341 -5.01 10.52 9.63
N TRP A 342 -6.24 10.16 10.00
CA TRP A 342 -7.47 10.13 9.18
C TRP A 342 -7.48 9.06 8.07
N GLY A 343 -8.55 8.26 8.04
CA GLY A 343 -8.77 7.24 7.03
C GLY A 343 -9.52 6.02 7.57
N ILE A 344 -9.84 5.09 6.67
CA ILE A 344 -10.36 3.77 6.99
C ILE A 344 -9.50 2.68 6.33
N GLN A 345 -9.30 1.57 7.01
CA GLN A 345 -8.72 0.34 6.48
C GLN A 345 -9.82 -0.68 6.24
N ILE A 346 -9.82 -1.27 5.05
CA ILE A 346 -10.76 -2.31 4.63
C ILE A 346 -9.98 -3.62 4.53
N ARG A 347 -10.40 -4.62 5.33
CA ARG A 347 -9.81 -5.96 5.35
C ARG A 347 -10.78 -7.00 4.82
N ASP A 348 -12.04 -6.94 5.26
CA ASP A 348 -13.12 -7.81 4.81
C ASP A 348 -14.48 -7.14 5.07
N GLY A 349 -14.78 -6.10 4.30
CA GLY A 349 -15.95 -5.25 4.54
C GLY A 349 -16.16 -4.19 3.47
N ARG A 350 -17.00 -3.20 3.76
CA ARG A 350 -17.27 -2.04 2.88
C ARG A 350 -17.80 -0.84 3.66
N ALA A 351 -17.62 0.35 3.10
CA ALA A 351 -18.32 1.56 3.55
C ALA A 351 -19.39 1.92 2.51
N GLN A 352 -20.67 2.03 2.90
CA GLN A 352 -21.76 2.16 1.93
C GLN A 352 -22.78 3.25 2.32
N GLY A 353 -23.19 4.05 1.34
CA GLY A 353 -24.31 4.99 1.48
C GLY A 353 -25.66 4.31 1.21
N THR A 354 -26.74 5.00 1.60
CA THR A 354 -28.09 4.58 1.20
C THR A 354 -28.35 4.91 -0.27
N THR A 355 -29.17 4.10 -0.95
CA THR A 355 -29.58 4.39 -2.35
C THR A 355 -30.28 5.75 -2.47
N ALA A 356 -31.12 6.10 -1.50
CA ALA A 356 -31.82 7.38 -1.46
C ALA A 356 -30.88 8.59 -1.39
N ALA A 357 -29.83 8.55 -0.57
CA ALA A 357 -28.83 9.61 -0.53
C ALA A 357 -27.93 9.58 -1.77
N SER A 358 -27.53 8.39 -2.24
CA SER A 358 -26.69 8.22 -3.42
C SER A 358 -27.32 8.72 -4.71
N LYS A 359 -28.65 8.80 -4.80
CA LYS A 359 -29.38 9.44 -5.92
C LYS A 359 -28.90 10.87 -6.21
N LYS A 360 -28.38 11.60 -5.21
CA LYS A 360 -27.71 12.90 -5.41
C LYS A 360 -26.66 12.86 -6.52
N LEU A 361 -25.87 11.78 -6.60
CA LEU A 361 -24.87 11.61 -7.64
C LEU A 361 -25.51 11.49 -9.02
N TYR A 362 -26.61 10.74 -9.16
CA TYR A 362 -27.34 10.70 -10.42
C TYR A 362 -27.83 12.08 -10.82
N ASP A 363 -28.55 12.77 -9.92
CA ASP A 363 -29.20 14.04 -10.22
C ASP A 363 -28.19 15.12 -10.64
N LEU A 364 -27.06 15.24 -9.92
CA LEU A 364 -26.06 16.28 -10.18
C LEU A 364 -25.09 15.94 -11.31
N LEU A 365 -24.71 14.66 -11.48
CA LEU A 365 -23.75 14.27 -12.52
C LEU A 365 -24.41 14.12 -13.89
N THR A 366 -25.66 13.64 -13.97
CA THR A 366 -26.38 13.58 -15.25
C THR A 366 -26.81 14.97 -15.74
N ALA A 367 -27.03 15.92 -14.82
CA ALA A 367 -27.35 17.30 -15.17
C ALA A 367 -26.18 18.02 -15.86
N THR A 368 -24.93 17.74 -15.46
CA THR A 368 -23.73 18.28 -16.12
C THR A 368 -23.25 17.40 -17.28
N GLY A 369 -23.48 16.09 -17.20
CA GLY A 369 -23.03 15.10 -18.18
C GLY A 369 -21.54 14.76 -18.07
N GLU A 370 -20.84 15.31 -17.07
CA GLU A 370 -19.41 15.19 -16.85
C GLU A 370 -19.09 15.20 -15.36
N TYR A 371 -17.99 14.58 -14.95
CA TYR A 371 -17.65 14.44 -13.54
C TYR A 371 -16.20 14.03 -13.32
N SER A 372 -15.76 14.07 -12.06
CA SER A 372 -14.51 13.45 -11.64
C SER A 372 -14.62 12.80 -10.26
N ILE A 373 -13.75 11.83 -10.04
CA ILE A 373 -13.57 11.14 -8.77
C ILE A 373 -12.11 11.33 -8.37
N GLU A 374 -11.88 11.90 -7.20
CA GLU A 374 -10.56 12.06 -6.60
C GLU A 374 -10.48 11.18 -5.35
N ALA A 375 -9.38 10.42 -5.22
CA ALA A 375 -9.16 9.56 -4.07
C ALA A 375 -7.69 9.50 -3.66
N TRP A 376 -7.47 9.22 -2.38
CA TRP A 376 -6.16 8.84 -1.85
C TRP A 376 -6.25 7.47 -1.22
N VAL A 377 -5.58 6.50 -1.85
CA VAL A 377 -5.72 5.08 -1.54
C VAL A 377 -4.36 4.42 -1.42
N ALA A 378 -4.23 3.47 -0.51
CA ALA A 378 -3.07 2.61 -0.37
C ALA A 378 -3.55 1.14 -0.44
N PRO A 379 -3.45 0.50 -1.61
CA PRO A 379 -3.74 -0.94 -1.75
C PRO A 379 -2.93 -1.77 -0.75
N ALA A 380 -3.55 -2.79 -0.15
CA ALA A 380 -2.85 -3.69 0.79
C ALA A 380 -1.74 -4.49 0.09
N ASN A 381 -1.95 -4.80 -1.19
CA ASN A 381 -0.98 -5.44 -2.08
C ASN A 381 -1.33 -5.15 -3.55
N VAL A 382 -0.42 -5.52 -4.44
CA VAL A 382 -0.51 -5.36 -5.91
C VAL A 382 -1.04 -6.62 -6.62
N THR A 383 -1.52 -7.61 -5.88
CA THR A 383 -1.92 -8.94 -6.41
C THR A 383 -3.42 -9.18 -6.32
N GLN A 384 -4.22 -8.16 -5.98
CA GLN A 384 -5.67 -8.31 -5.90
C GLN A 384 -6.26 -8.51 -7.30
N GLU A 385 -6.94 -9.63 -7.52
CA GLU A 385 -7.58 -9.94 -8.80
C GLU A 385 -8.88 -9.16 -8.99
N GLY A 386 -9.19 -8.83 -10.25
CA GLY A 386 -10.00 -7.66 -10.48
C GLY A 386 -11.06 -7.63 -11.59
N PRO A 387 -11.81 -6.51 -11.65
CA PRO A 387 -11.54 -5.33 -10.82
C PRO A 387 -12.12 -5.48 -9.41
N ALA A 388 -11.25 -5.52 -8.39
CA ALA A 388 -11.58 -5.36 -6.98
C ALA A 388 -12.08 -3.92 -6.80
N ARG A 389 -13.17 -3.71 -6.07
CA ARG A 389 -13.88 -2.42 -6.07
C ARG A 389 -13.30 -1.46 -5.02
N ILE A 390 -12.56 -0.46 -5.47
CA ILE A 390 -12.08 0.62 -4.58
C ILE A 390 -13.23 1.59 -4.30
N ILE A 391 -13.88 2.08 -5.37
CA ILE A 391 -15.00 3.02 -5.33
C ILE A 391 -16.01 2.57 -6.38
N SER A 392 -17.29 2.46 -6.03
CA SER A 392 -18.33 2.11 -6.99
C SER A 392 -19.65 2.83 -6.71
N TYR A 393 -20.39 3.13 -7.78
CA TYR A 393 -21.79 3.52 -7.74
C TYR A 393 -22.56 2.52 -8.59
N SER A 394 -23.11 1.50 -7.95
CA SER A 394 -23.51 0.25 -8.62
C SER A 394 -24.74 -0.42 -8.00
N GLY A 395 -25.35 -1.30 -8.80
CA GLY A 395 -26.42 -2.20 -8.36
C GLY A 395 -25.94 -3.64 -8.16
N GLY A 396 -24.68 -3.95 -8.45
CA GLY A 396 -24.07 -5.27 -8.30
C GLY A 396 -22.95 -5.51 -9.31
N THR A 397 -22.49 -6.76 -9.40
CA THR A 397 -21.29 -7.12 -10.18
C THR A 397 -21.39 -6.92 -11.69
N THR A 398 -22.61 -6.86 -12.24
CA THR A 398 -22.87 -6.80 -13.69
C THR A 398 -23.61 -5.53 -14.13
N VAL A 399 -23.91 -4.61 -13.22
CA VAL A 399 -24.56 -3.34 -13.54
C VAL A 399 -24.07 -2.21 -12.64
N ARG A 400 -23.67 -1.09 -13.25
CA ARG A 400 -23.11 0.06 -12.53
C ARG A 400 -23.31 1.36 -13.30
N ASN A 401 -23.18 2.48 -12.60
CA ASN A 401 -22.94 3.76 -13.23
C ASN A 401 -21.44 4.00 -13.38
N PHE A 402 -20.66 3.78 -12.32
CA PHE A 402 -19.20 3.78 -12.41
C PHE A 402 -18.52 2.86 -11.39
N THR A 403 -17.26 2.52 -11.67
CA THR A 403 -16.33 1.87 -10.75
C THR A 403 -14.91 2.33 -10.99
N VAL A 404 -14.20 2.71 -9.94
CA VAL A 404 -12.73 2.71 -9.89
C VAL A 404 -12.30 1.45 -9.14
N GLY A 405 -11.54 0.58 -9.81
CA GLY A 405 -11.14 -0.72 -9.29
C GLY A 405 -9.65 -1.01 -9.48
N GLN A 406 -9.23 -2.15 -8.96
CA GLN A 406 -7.88 -2.69 -9.10
C GLN A 406 -7.93 -4.06 -9.76
N THR A 407 -7.08 -4.28 -10.78
CA THR A 407 -6.72 -5.61 -11.29
C THR A 407 -5.21 -5.73 -11.27
N LEU A 408 -4.67 -6.54 -10.36
CA LEU A 408 -3.23 -6.67 -10.13
C LEU A 408 -2.57 -5.28 -9.96
N TYR A 409 -1.68 -4.91 -10.86
CA TYR A 409 -0.94 -3.64 -10.87
C TYR A 409 -1.65 -2.49 -11.58
N ASN A 410 -2.93 -2.66 -11.93
CA ASN A 410 -3.68 -1.67 -12.70
C ASN A 410 -4.79 -1.02 -11.90
N TYR A 411 -5.01 0.26 -12.18
CA TYR A 411 -6.27 0.92 -11.92
C TYR A 411 -7.21 0.74 -13.11
N ASP A 412 -8.45 0.35 -12.84
CA ASP A 412 -9.52 0.17 -13.83
C ASP A 412 -10.63 1.19 -13.60
N PHE A 413 -11.03 1.90 -14.66
CA PHE A 413 -12.15 2.82 -14.62
C PHE A 413 -13.26 2.39 -15.58
N LEU A 414 -14.37 1.94 -14.99
CA LEU A 414 -15.60 1.59 -15.71
C LEU A 414 -16.60 2.71 -15.54
N ASN A 415 -17.21 3.14 -16.65
CA ASN A 415 -18.23 4.19 -16.67
C ASN A 415 -19.33 3.76 -17.63
N ARG A 416 -20.57 3.70 -17.16
CA ARG A 416 -21.73 3.48 -18.03
C ARG A 416 -22.00 4.75 -18.82
N SER A 417 -22.19 4.61 -20.11
CA SER A 417 -22.52 5.69 -21.03
C SER A 417 -23.23 5.11 -22.25
N SER A 418 -23.70 5.97 -23.14
CA SER A 418 -24.22 5.56 -24.45
C SER A 418 -23.21 4.78 -25.32
N ASN A 419 -21.92 4.79 -24.99
CA ASN A 419 -20.85 4.12 -25.74
C ASN A 419 -20.33 2.85 -25.05
N THR A 420 -20.82 2.52 -23.86
CA THR A 420 -20.45 1.32 -23.08
C THR A 420 -21.70 0.50 -22.75
N ASN A 421 -21.54 -0.72 -22.27
CA ASN A 421 -22.70 -1.50 -21.82
C ASN A 421 -23.20 -1.06 -20.41
N ALA A 422 -24.26 -1.72 -19.91
CA ALA A 422 -24.85 -1.43 -18.59
C ALA A 422 -23.89 -1.68 -17.40
N ASN A 423 -22.77 -2.37 -17.65
CA ASN A 423 -21.72 -2.61 -16.68
C ASN A 423 -20.52 -1.65 -16.83
N GLY A 424 -20.60 -0.66 -17.72
CA GLY A 424 -19.51 0.27 -18.01
C GLY A 424 -18.32 -0.33 -18.75
N GLU A 425 -18.51 -1.47 -19.43
CA GLU A 425 -17.48 -2.12 -20.23
C GLU A 425 -17.43 -1.58 -21.67
N PRO A 426 -16.25 -1.55 -22.31
CA PRO A 426 -14.94 -1.97 -21.77
C PRO A 426 -14.36 -0.97 -20.75
N ALA A 427 -13.63 -1.46 -19.73
CA ALA A 427 -12.88 -0.62 -18.79
C ALA A 427 -11.77 0.22 -19.48
N LEU A 428 -11.48 1.41 -18.95
CA LEU A 428 -10.22 2.12 -19.19
C LEU A 428 -9.23 1.66 -18.11
N SER A 429 -8.17 0.97 -18.49
CA SER A 429 -7.20 0.39 -17.55
C SER A 429 -5.81 0.99 -17.77
N THR A 430 -5.04 1.17 -16.69
CA THR A 430 -3.61 1.49 -16.83
C THR A 430 -2.84 0.33 -17.47
N PRO A 431 -1.70 0.56 -18.14
CA PRO A 431 -0.96 -0.51 -18.82
C PRO A 431 -0.26 -1.48 -17.86
N ASP A 432 -0.42 -2.79 -18.08
CA ASP A 432 0.18 -3.87 -17.26
C ASP A 432 1.68 -3.69 -17.05
N ASN A 433 2.41 -3.31 -18.10
CA ASN A 433 3.87 -3.21 -18.10
C ASN A 433 4.42 -1.97 -17.38
N LEU A 434 3.56 -1.03 -17.00
CA LEU A 434 3.97 0.17 -16.27
C LEU A 434 3.83 0.01 -14.75
N GLU A 435 3.16 -1.05 -14.30
CA GLU A 435 2.94 -1.33 -12.87
C GLU A 435 2.49 -0.08 -12.09
N VAL A 436 1.54 0.68 -12.63
CA VAL A 436 1.21 2.03 -12.13
C VAL A 436 0.69 1.99 -10.69
N LEU A 437 -0.14 1.00 -10.35
CA LEU A 437 -0.64 0.80 -9.01
C LEU A 437 0.46 0.19 -8.14
N GLN A 438 0.69 0.81 -6.98
CA GLN A 438 1.68 0.38 -6.01
C GLN A 438 1.02 0.18 -4.64
N ALA A 439 1.56 -0.70 -3.80
CA ALA A 439 1.11 -0.91 -2.42
C ALA A 439 1.61 0.21 -1.48
N ALA A 440 1.36 1.46 -1.87
CA ALA A 440 1.70 2.68 -1.14
C ALA A 440 0.57 3.70 -1.33
N LEU A 441 0.54 4.74 -0.49
CA LEU A 441 -0.47 5.79 -0.62
C LEU A 441 -0.28 6.54 -1.95
N GLN A 442 -1.27 6.43 -2.82
CA GLN A 442 -1.32 7.07 -4.13
C GLN A 442 -2.52 7.99 -4.24
N HIS A 443 -2.32 9.10 -4.95
CA HIS A 443 -3.39 9.99 -5.37
C HIS A 443 -3.92 9.52 -6.71
N VAL A 444 -5.21 9.17 -6.78
CA VAL A 444 -5.85 8.67 -7.99
C VAL A 444 -6.97 9.60 -8.35
N VAL A 445 -6.98 10.10 -9.59
CA VAL A 445 -8.07 10.91 -10.12
C VAL A 445 -8.54 10.31 -11.43
N VAL A 446 -9.85 10.14 -11.58
CA VAL A 446 -10.47 9.82 -12.85
C VAL A 446 -11.45 10.90 -13.27
N ASN A 447 -11.41 11.29 -14.55
CA ASN A 447 -12.38 12.21 -15.14
C ASN A 447 -13.21 11.48 -16.19
N PHE A 448 -14.45 11.91 -16.36
CA PHE A 448 -15.27 11.62 -17.53
C PHE A 448 -15.84 12.92 -18.09
N ASP A 449 -15.70 13.12 -19.41
CA ASP A 449 -16.42 14.16 -20.14
C ASP A 449 -17.05 13.58 -21.43
N PRO A 450 -18.17 14.16 -21.91
CA PRO A 450 -18.94 13.57 -23.00
C PRO A 450 -18.24 13.60 -24.37
N VAL A 451 -17.15 14.35 -24.51
CA VAL A 451 -16.39 14.52 -25.76
C VAL A 451 -15.13 13.66 -25.76
N ASN A 452 -14.27 13.77 -24.75
CA ASN A 452 -12.98 13.07 -24.70
C ASN A 452 -13.05 11.74 -23.92
N GLY A 453 -14.16 11.46 -23.22
CA GLY A 453 -14.36 10.22 -22.48
C GLY A 453 -13.61 10.20 -21.16
N ARG A 454 -13.08 9.03 -20.81
CA ARG A 454 -12.42 8.74 -19.54
C ARG A 454 -10.94 9.08 -19.57
N THR A 455 -10.41 9.54 -18.44
CA THR A 455 -8.96 9.67 -18.21
C THR A 455 -8.59 9.25 -16.80
N ILE A 456 -7.38 8.72 -16.61
CA ILE A 456 -6.82 8.32 -15.31
C ILE A 456 -5.55 9.13 -15.05
N TYR A 457 -5.43 9.64 -13.83
CA TYR A 457 -4.24 10.29 -13.28
C TYR A 457 -3.81 9.56 -12.02
N VAL A 458 -2.50 9.38 -11.85
CA VAL A 458 -1.90 8.82 -10.63
C VAL A 458 -0.77 9.75 -10.18
N ASN A 459 -0.78 10.14 -8.91
CA ASN A 459 0.20 11.02 -8.28
C ASN A 459 0.40 12.36 -9.03
N GLY A 460 -0.71 12.97 -9.46
CA GLY A 460 -0.70 14.24 -10.19
C GLY A 460 -0.46 14.14 -11.70
N GLU A 461 -0.08 12.97 -12.22
CA GLU A 461 0.33 12.77 -13.61
C GLU A 461 -0.70 11.97 -14.41
N LYS A 462 -0.94 12.37 -15.67
CA LYS A 462 -1.87 11.67 -16.56
C LYS A 462 -1.23 10.35 -17.02
N ILE A 463 -1.96 9.24 -16.93
CA ILE A 463 -1.55 7.99 -17.57
C ILE A 463 -1.95 8.06 -19.05
N ASP A 464 -0.96 7.97 -19.95
CA ASP A 464 -1.17 8.09 -21.39
C ASP A 464 -1.67 6.77 -21.99
N VAL A 465 -2.95 6.50 -21.77
CA VAL A 465 -3.67 5.35 -22.33
C VAL A 465 -4.92 5.82 -23.08
N PRO A 466 -5.16 5.37 -24.31
CA PRO A 466 -6.39 5.70 -25.04
C PRO A 466 -7.62 5.08 -24.38
N ASP A 467 -8.70 5.84 -24.26
CA ASP A 467 -10.00 5.29 -23.87
C ASP A 467 -10.52 4.33 -24.97
N PRO A 468 -10.83 3.05 -24.67
CA PRO A 468 -11.39 2.13 -25.64
C PRO A 468 -12.85 2.47 -26.04
N ALA A 469 -13.53 3.33 -25.29
CA ALA A 469 -14.89 3.80 -25.56
C ALA A 469 -15.03 5.30 -25.24
N PRO A 470 -14.37 6.20 -26.01
CA PRO A 470 -14.34 7.63 -25.70
C PRO A 470 -15.71 8.29 -25.89
N GLY A 471 -15.92 9.37 -25.13
CA GLY A 471 -17.14 10.18 -25.13
C GLY A 471 -18.40 9.42 -24.71
N GLY A 472 -19.55 9.98 -25.09
CA GLY A 472 -20.86 9.39 -24.79
C GLY A 472 -21.64 10.19 -23.75
N THR A 473 -22.90 9.82 -23.54
CA THR A 473 -23.79 10.52 -22.59
C THR A 473 -24.12 9.64 -21.40
N LEU A 474 -24.47 10.27 -20.27
CA LEU A 474 -24.87 9.59 -19.03
C LEU A 474 -26.39 9.32 -18.95
N SER A 475 -27.12 9.45 -20.06
CA SER A 475 -28.60 9.36 -20.07
C SER A 475 -29.15 8.05 -19.54
N ASP A 476 -28.37 6.97 -19.68
CA ASP A 476 -28.77 5.61 -19.32
C ASP A 476 -28.34 5.22 -17.90
N TRP A 477 -27.87 6.18 -17.09
CA TRP A 477 -27.56 5.93 -15.69
C TRP A 477 -28.81 5.52 -14.90
N ASP A 478 -28.59 4.75 -13.84
CA ASP A 478 -29.65 4.30 -12.93
C ASP A 478 -29.59 5.11 -11.63
N ASP A 479 -30.72 5.64 -11.18
CA ASP A 479 -30.78 6.48 -9.97
C ASP A 479 -31.07 5.69 -8.68
N THR A 480 -31.17 4.36 -8.78
CA THR A 480 -31.50 3.47 -7.65
C THR A 480 -30.28 2.80 -7.00
N PHE A 481 -29.08 3.07 -7.51
CA PHE A 481 -27.84 2.43 -7.04
C PHE A 481 -27.33 3.03 -5.73
N ALA A 482 -26.38 2.33 -5.10
CA ALA A 482 -25.72 2.78 -3.87
C ALA A 482 -24.25 3.12 -4.15
N PHE A 483 -23.75 4.16 -3.50
CA PHE A 483 -22.32 4.46 -3.46
C PHE A 483 -21.62 3.59 -2.41
N VAL A 484 -20.50 2.98 -2.78
CA VAL A 484 -19.76 2.03 -1.95
C VAL A 484 -18.25 2.16 -2.11
N LEU A 485 -17.52 1.97 -1.01
CA LEU A 485 -16.07 1.91 -0.94
C LEU A 485 -15.60 0.52 -0.47
N GLY A 486 -14.54 0.01 -1.11
CA GLY A 486 -13.80 -1.20 -0.74
C GLY A 486 -14.45 -2.54 -1.04
N ASN A 487 -15.64 -2.57 -1.60
CA ASN A 487 -16.27 -3.80 -2.11
C ASN A 487 -17.38 -3.44 -3.11
N GLU A 488 -17.99 -4.45 -3.72
CA GLU A 488 -19.27 -4.35 -4.39
C GLU A 488 -20.42 -4.35 -3.38
N VAL A 489 -21.59 -3.82 -3.77
CA VAL A 489 -22.81 -3.87 -2.93
C VAL A 489 -23.18 -5.32 -2.56
N SER A 490 -22.89 -6.28 -3.44
CA SER A 490 -23.06 -7.72 -3.21
C SER A 490 -22.01 -8.37 -2.31
N GLY A 491 -20.92 -7.68 -1.98
CA GLY A 491 -19.87 -8.17 -1.06
C GLY A 491 -18.82 -9.10 -1.67
N ASP A 492 -18.89 -9.41 -2.97
CA ASP A 492 -18.07 -10.44 -3.63
C ASP A 492 -16.96 -9.88 -4.55
N ARG A 493 -16.65 -8.58 -4.45
CA ARG A 493 -15.51 -7.95 -5.17
C ARG A 493 -14.70 -7.07 -4.22
N LEU A 494 -14.30 -7.69 -3.12
CA LEU A 494 -13.53 -7.08 -2.04
C LEU A 494 -12.25 -6.43 -2.57
N TRP A 495 -12.02 -5.20 -2.14
CA TRP A 495 -10.73 -4.54 -2.23
C TRP A 495 -10.19 -4.31 -0.82
N GLN A 496 -8.93 -4.67 -0.62
CA GLN A 496 -8.22 -4.54 0.64
C GLN A 496 -7.22 -3.39 0.57
N GLY A 497 -7.21 -2.54 1.59
CA GLY A 497 -6.31 -1.40 1.63
C GLY A 497 -6.82 -0.28 2.52
N ILE A 498 -6.18 0.88 2.42
CA ILE A 498 -6.51 2.08 3.19
C ILE A 498 -7.05 3.15 2.25
N ILE A 499 -8.13 3.82 2.65
CA ILE A 499 -8.68 5.00 1.99
C ILE A 499 -8.56 6.17 2.95
N ARG A 500 -7.84 7.22 2.55
CA ARG A 500 -7.66 8.44 3.37
C ARG A 500 -8.50 9.62 2.90
N PHE A 501 -8.97 9.59 1.65
CA PHE A 501 -9.81 10.65 1.10
C PHE A 501 -10.57 10.14 -0.12
N VAL A 502 -11.83 10.57 -0.26
CA VAL A 502 -12.61 10.44 -1.50
C VAL A 502 -13.44 11.71 -1.71
N ALA A 503 -13.44 12.25 -2.92
CA ALA A 503 -14.34 13.32 -3.34
C ALA A 503 -14.92 13.03 -4.73
N ILE A 504 -16.18 13.42 -4.92
CA ILE A 504 -16.88 13.38 -6.21
C ILE A 504 -17.16 14.81 -6.63
N HIS A 505 -16.70 15.21 -7.81
CA HIS A 505 -17.00 16.51 -8.39
C HIS A 505 -17.95 16.37 -9.56
N ASN A 506 -18.87 17.32 -9.74
CA ASN A 506 -19.77 17.34 -10.90
C ASN A 506 -19.18 17.97 -12.17
N HIS A 507 -17.85 18.16 -12.18
CA HIS A 507 -17.07 18.58 -13.34
C HIS A 507 -15.71 17.86 -13.35
N PRO A 508 -15.06 17.71 -14.52
CA PRO A 508 -13.69 17.22 -14.62
C PRO A 508 -12.68 18.14 -13.91
N LEU A 509 -11.71 17.56 -13.18
CA LEU A 509 -10.57 18.33 -12.68
C LEU A 509 -9.56 18.55 -13.81
N THR A 510 -9.08 19.79 -13.95
CA THR A 510 -8.01 20.11 -14.91
C THR A 510 -6.68 19.51 -14.44
N PRO A 511 -5.72 19.22 -15.35
CA PRO A 511 -4.40 18.71 -14.97
C PRO A 511 -3.67 19.59 -13.95
N GLN A 512 -3.87 20.91 -13.99
CA GLN A 512 -3.28 21.82 -13.02
C GLN A 512 -3.91 21.64 -11.63
N GLN A 513 -5.24 21.57 -11.55
CA GLN A 513 -5.95 21.33 -10.29
C GLN A 513 -5.56 19.98 -9.68
N ILE A 514 -5.43 18.93 -10.50
CA ILE A 514 -5.01 17.60 -10.05
C ILE A 514 -3.59 17.65 -9.45
N ARG A 515 -2.64 18.31 -10.11
CA ARG A 515 -1.28 18.49 -9.57
C ARG A 515 -1.25 19.31 -8.29
N ASP A 516 -2.07 20.36 -8.21
CA ASP A 516 -2.14 21.19 -7.01
C ASP A 516 -2.73 20.42 -5.83
N ASN A 517 -3.82 19.67 -6.06
CA ASN A 517 -4.39 18.77 -5.04
C ASN A 517 -3.43 17.65 -4.63
N TYR A 518 -2.63 17.12 -5.56
CA TYR A 518 -1.58 16.14 -5.26
C TYR A 518 -0.53 16.73 -4.31
N LYS A 519 -0.05 17.95 -4.60
CA LYS A 519 0.95 18.66 -3.79
C LYS A 519 0.45 18.97 -2.38
N VAL A 520 -0.81 19.37 -2.26
CA VAL A 520 -1.42 19.63 -0.94
C VAL A 520 -1.52 18.34 -0.12
N GLY A 521 -1.83 17.21 -0.76
CA GLY A 521 -1.94 15.93 -0.06
C GLY A 521 -3.21 15.80 0.78
N VAL A 522 -3.26 14.74 1.58
CA VAL A 522 -4.35 14.43 2.53
C VAL A 522 -3.80 13.82 3.82
N GLY A 523 -4.72 13.47 4.73
CA GLY A 523 -4.44 12.91 6.05
C GLY A 523 -4.27 14.02 7.08
N GLU A 524 -3.86 13.68 8.30
CA GLU A 524 -3.50 14.66 9.32
C GLU A 524 -2.01 14.98 9.22
N ARG A 525 -1.67 16.20 8.77
CA ARG A 525 -0.28 16.67 8.66
C ARG A 525 -0.10 17.96 9.45
N PHE A 526 1.08 18.11 10.03
CA PHE A 526 1.43 19.20 10.93
C PHE A 526 2.76 19.84 10.53
N TRP A 527 2.85 21.15 10.62
CA TRP A 527 4.12 21.86 10.69
C TRP A 527 4.57 21.91 12.16
N LEU A 528 5.66 21.21 12.49
CA LEU A 528 6.30 21.28 13.82
C LEU A 528 7.47 22.24 13.78
N LEU A 529 7.38 23.34 14.54
CA LEU A 529 8.36 24.43 14.58
C LEU A 529 9.29 24.31 15.79
N PHE A 530 10.36 23.53 15.68
CA PHE A 530 11.31 23.34 16.78
C PHE A 530 12.10 24.62 17.02
N SER A 531 11.87 25.29 18.15
CA SER A 531 12.58 26.53 18.46
C SER A 531 14.06 26.27 18.69
N VAL A 532 14.89 27.02 17.96
CA VAL A 532 16.36 27.03 18.10
C VAL A 532 16.87 28.41 18.48
N SER A 533 15.98 29.37 18.77
CA SER A 533 16.32 30.76 19.07
C SER A 533 17.37 30.89 20.20
N HIS A 534 17.27 30.05 21.24
CA HIS A 534 18.22 30.00 22.37
C HIS A 534 19.61 29.47 21.99
N LEU A 535 19.73 28.80 20.85
CA LEU A 535 20.99 28.24 20.36
C LEU A 535 21.76 29.24 19.49
N VAL A 536 21.04 30.03 18.68
CA VAL A 536 21.62 30.85 17.61
C VAL A 536 21.54 32.37 17.83
N ASN A 537 20.92 32.85 18.92
CA ASN A 537 20.69 34.27 19.19
C ASN A 537 19.96 35.01 18.04
N ILE A 538 19.15 34.29 17.26
CA ILE A 538 18.26 34.85 16.25
C ILE A 538 16.84 34.79 16.84
N PRO A 539 16.12 35.92 16.94
CA PRO A 539 14.76 35.92 17.49
C PRO A 539 13.81 35.13 16.58
N ASP A 540 12.88 34.41 17.19
CA ASP A 540 11.85 33.64 16.50
C ASP A 540 12.40 32.68 15.44
N ALA A 541 13.57 32.09 15.69
CA ALA A 541 14.22 31.11 14.83
C ALA A 541 13.78 29.67 15.16
N TYR A 542 13.38 28.94 14.10
CA TYR A 542 12.85 27.58 14.14
C TYR A 542 13.47 26.71 13.06
N VAL A 543 13.61 25.42 13.36
CA VAL A 543 13.71 24.37 12.34
C VAL A 543 12.34 23.71 12.24
N VAL A 544 11.79 23.69 11.03
CA VAL A 544 10.40 23.29 10.79
C VAL A 544 10.37 21.99 9.99
N PHE A 545 9.51 21.06 10.41
CA PHE A 545 9.23 19.80 9.69
C PHE A 545 7.77 19.73 9.29
N GLU A 546 7.50 19.16 8.11
CA GLU A 546 6.19 18.57 7.79
C GLU A 546 6.15 17.19 8.47
N VAL A 547 5.18 16.96 9.34
CA VAL A 547 5.05 15.72 10.11
C VAL A 547 3.65 15.16 9.97
N SER A 548 3.54 13.87 9.70
CA SER A 548 2.26 13.17 9.66
C SER A 548 2.38 11.79 10.28
N GLN A 549 1.26 11.26 10.78
CA GLN A 549 1.23 9.83 11.10
C GLN A 549 1.27 9.03 9.78
N PHE A 550 2.32 8.24 9.59
CA PHE A 550 2.55 7.49 8.36
C PHE A 550 1.69 6.22 8.33
N ASP A 551 1.76 5.47 9.43
CA ASP A 551 0.96 4.29 9.72
C ASP A 551 0.66 4.20 11.23
N ASP A 552 0.11 3.07 11.68
CA ASP A 552 -0.24 2.87 13.09
C ASP A 552 0.98 2.77 14.03
N TYR A 553 2.21 2.69 13.49
CA TYR A 553 3.44 2.47 14.24
C TYR A 553 4.50 3.55 14.02
N SER A 554 4.24 4.56 13.19
CA SER A 554 5.25 5.53 12.81
C SER A 554 4.73 6.89 12.33
N TYR A 555 5.61 7.87 12.44
CA TYR A 555 5.49 9.21 11.88
C TYR A 555 6.41 9.37 10.67
N LEU A 556 5.97 10.12 9.67
CA LEU A 556 6.81 10.62 8.60
C LEU A 556 7.22 12.05 8.95
N PHE A 557 8.52 12.28 9.17
CA PHE A 557 9.13 13.60 9.24
C PHE A 557 9.71 13.94 7.87
N ASN A 558 9.34 15.09 7.30
CA ASN A 558 9.67 15.40 5.91
C ASN A 558 10.18 16.84 5.73
N LYS A 559 11.12 16.99 4.79
CA LYS A 559 11.60 18.26 4.22
C LYS A 559 11.86 19.37 5.25
N PRO A 560 12.86 19.22 6.14
CA PRO A 560 13.18 20.25 7.09
C PRO A 560 13.60 21.55 6.41
N PHE A 561 13.16 22.67 6.96
CA PHE A 561 13.64 24.00 6.58
C PHE A 561 13.86 24.87 7.82
N PHE A 562 14.73 25.88 7.68
CA PHE A 562 14.95 26.88 8.70
C PHE A 562 14.12 28.13 8.39
N ILE A 563 13.48 28.71 9.41
CA ILE A 563 12.80 30.00 9.29
C ILE A 563 12.92 30.82 10.57
N SER A 564 13.03 32.13 10.38
CA SER A 564 12.75 33.14 11.39
C SER A 564 11.39 33.77 11.13
N LEU A 565 10.48 33.73 12.10
CA LEU A 565 9.19 34.44 12.01
C LEU A 565 9.33 35.95 12.23
N ASN A 566 10.52 36.41 12.65
CA ASN A 566 10.89 37.82 12.64
C ASN A 566 11.46 38.19 11.25
N SER A 567 10.78 39.09 10.54
CA SER A 567 11.15 39.55 9.20
C SER A 567 12.43 40.38 9.14
N GLU A 568 12.93 40.86 10.28
CA GLU A 568 14.16 41.65 10.40
C GLU A 568 15.37 40.81 10.86
N ALA A 569 15.19 39.49 11.04
CA ALA A 569 16.26 38.62 11.50
C ALA A 569 17.42 38.53 10.49
N ASN A 570 18.66 38.64 10.98
CA ASN A 570 19.85 38.35 10.20
C ASN A 570 20.25 36.89 10.37
N VAL A 571 20.23 36.12 9.28
CA VAL A 571 20.49 34.67 9.27
C VAL A 571 21.82 34.32 8.60
N ASP A 572 22.58 35.32 8.15
CA ASP A 572 23.78 35.13 7.34
C ASP A 572 24.89 34.39 8.09
N GLY A 573 25.41 33.34 7.46
CA GLY A 573 26.49 32.52 8.01
C GLY A 573 26.04 31.55 9.11
N LEU A 574 24.73 31.31 9.30
CA LEU A 574 24.25 30.31 10.25
C LEU A 574 24.59 28.89 9.77
N VAL A 575 25.52 28.24 10.45
CA VAL A 575 25.91 26.84 10.19
C VAL A 575 25.00 25.88 10.96
N ILE A 576 24.52 24.84 10.29
CA ILE A 576 23.78 23.71 10.90
C ILE A 576 24.40 22.40 10.39
N LYS A 577 24.90 21.57 11.31
CA LYS A 577 25.47 20.25 11.02
C LYS A 577 24.91 19.16 11.91
N GLY A 578 24.82 17.95 11.34
CA GLY A 578 24.49 16.73 12.07
C GLY A 578 23.17 16.78 12.81
N LEU A 579 22.09 17.08 12.09
CA LEU A 579 20.74 17.18 12.65
C LEU A 579 20.19 15.77 12.93
N ARG A 580 19.71 15.53 14.15
CA ARG A 580 19.01 14.29 14.51
C ARG A 580 17.70 14.58 15.23
N ILE A 581 16.77 13.63 15.16
CA ILE A 581 15.48 13.69 15.84
C ILE A 581 15.57 12.90 17.14
N GLY A 582 15.21 13.55 18.25
CA GLY A 582 14.96 12.95 19.54
C GLY A 582 13.48 12.68 19.76
N LEU A 583 13.21 11.60 20.49
CA LEU A 583 11.88 11.17 20.91
C LEU A 583 11.95 10.73 22.37
N ASN A 584 11.04 11.25 23.19
CA ASN A 584 10.79 10.73 24.54
C ASN A 584 12.08 10.61 25.38
N GLY A 585 12.85 11.69 25.44
CA GLY A 585 14.04 11.82 26.26
C GLY A 585 15.33 11.21 25.70
N ARG A 586 15.33 10.70 24.46
CA ARG A 586 16.54 10.15 23.80
C ARG A 586 16.57 10.42 22.30
N GLU A 587 17.75 10.29 21.68
CA GLU A 587 17.83 10.24 20.22
C GLU A 587 17.23 8.94 19.69
N VAL A 588 16.47 9.03 18.59
CA VAL A 588 15.91 7.84 17.93
C VAL A 588 17.06 7.03 17.32
N ALA A 589 17.06 5.72 17.53
CA ALA A 589 18.15 4.84 17.08
C ALA A 589 18.21 4.66 15.55
N VAL A 590 17.04 4.74 14.89
CA VAL A 590 16.86 4.56 13.44
C VAL A 590 16.14 5.77 12.85
N GLY A 591 16.10 5.90 11.52
CA GLY A 591 15.39 7.01 10.87
C GLY A 591 16.10 8.36 11.02
N GLN A 592 17.43 8.38 11.13
CA GLN A 592 18.22 9.62 11.24
C GLN A 592 18.73 10.11 9.87
N ALA A 593 17.82 10.34 8.91
CA ALA A 593 18.19 10.71 7.54
C ALA A 593 18.99 12.03 7.45
N TYR A 594 18.88 12.90 8.45
CA TYR A 594 19.51 14.22 8.49
C TYR A 594 20.84 14.24 9.26
N ALA A 595 21.32 13.09 9.73
CA ALA A 595 22.53 12.99 10.55
C ALA A 595 23.80 13.46 9.84
N ASN A 596 23.81 13.53 8.51
CA ASN A 596 24.94 14.02 7.70
C ASN A 596 24.68 15.42 7.12
N LEU A 597 23.65 16.13 7.60
CA LEU A 597 23.37 17.50 7.17
C LEU A 597 24.61 18.38 7.42
N ASP A 598 25.00 19.17 6.42
CA ASP A 598 26.04 20.20 6.53
C ASP A 598 25.64 21.39 5.64
N VAL A 599 24.97 22.37 6.26
CA VAL A 599 24.38 23.52 5.56
C VAL A 599 24.85 24.82 6.22
N THR A 600 25.17 25.81 5.39
CA THR A 600 25.34 27.20 5.83
C THR A 600 24.24 28.04 5.22
N ILE A 601 23.43 28.67 6.06
CA ILE A 601 22.35 29.56 5.68
C ILE A 601 22.95 30.93 5.35
N THR A 602 22.51 31.51 4.23
CA THR A 602 22.98 32.82 3.76
C THR A 602 21.79 33.67 3.37
N ASN A 603 21.93 34.99 3.50
CA ASN A 603 20.83 35.90 3.12
C ASN A 603 20.44 35.78 1.64
N SER A 604 21.33 35.31 0.77
CA SER A 604 21.04 35.09 -0.65
C SER A 604 20.15 33.88 -0.95
N GLN A 605 20.08 32.91 -0.04
CA GLN A 605 19.32 31.66 -0.21
C GLN A 605 18.08 31.60 0.69
N TYR A 606 17.91 32.59 1.57
CA TYR A 606 16.83 32.66 2.55
C TYR A 606 15.67 33.54 2.07
N SER A 607 14.45 33.02 2.18
CA SER A 607 13.21 33.76 1.98
C SER A 607 12.56 34.07 3.33
N THR A 608 12.12 35.31 3.56
CA THR A 608 11.36 35.64 4.78
C THR A 608 9.95 35.04 4.78
N ALA A 609 9.43 34.61 3.62
CA ALA A 609 8.13 33.96 3.50
C ALA A 609 8.22 32.43 3.58
N GLU A 610 9.27 31.83 2.99
CA GLU A 610 9.38 30.37 2.82
C GLU A 610 10.52 29.75 3.65
N GLY A 611 11.39 30.57 4.23
CA GLY A 611 12.60 30.11 4.92
C GLY A 611 13.72 29.67 3.97
N GLN A 612 14.59 28.79 4.45
CA GLN A 612 15.62 28.10 3.66
C GLN A 612 15.53 26.59 3.88
N SER A 613 15.34 25.82 2.81
CA SER A 613 15.34 24.35 2.84
C SER A 613 16.68 23.81 3.34
N LEU A 614 16.62 22.84 4.26
CA LEU A 614 17.80 22.14 4.80
C LEU A 614 18.01 20.79 4.09
N SER A 615 16.93 20.07 3.80
CA SER A 615 16.99 18.78 3.11
C SER A 615 15.69 18.51 2.36
N SER A 616 15.78 17.78 1.25
CA SER A 616 14.62 17.26 0.52
C SER A 616 14.18 15.87 1.01
N LEU A 617 14.91 15.27 1.95
CA LEU A 617 14.65 13.91 2.42
C LEU A 617 13.51 13.85 3.44
N GLY A 618 12.80 12.74 3.43
CA GLY A 618 11.89 12.31 4.50
C GLY A 618 12.48 11.16 5.29
N THR A 619 12.00 10.97 6.51
CA THR A 619 12.38 9.85 7.36
C THR A 619 11.24 9.38 8.25
N VAL A 620 11.22 8.09 8.55
CA VAL A 620 10.20 7.46 9.37
C VAL A 620 10.72 7.35 10.80
N ILE A 621 9.97 7.91 11.74
CA ILE A 621 10.26 7.90 13.17
C ILE A 621 9.22 7.02 13.87
N PRO A 622 9.61 6.11 14.78
CA PRO A 622 8.66 5.28 15.51
C PRO A 622 7.62 6.09 16.27
N LEU A 623 6.40 5.58 16.31
CA LEU A 623 5.35 5.98 17.25
C LEU A 623 5.50 5.14 18.51
N GLU A 624 5.66 5.78 19.68
CA GLU A 624 5.87 5.08 20.95
C GLU A 624 4.67 5.25 21.90
N LYS A 625 4.38 6.49 22.28
CA LYS A 625 3.28 6.85 23.19
C LYS A 625 2.05 7.36 22.45
N GLY A 626 2.19 7.66 21.16
CA GLY A 626 1.13 8.18 20.30
C GLY A 626 1.10 9.71 20.21
N PRO A 627 0.29 10.28 19.30
CA PRO A 627 0.39 11.69 18.88
C PRO A 627 0.30 12.74 19.99
N ALA A 628 -0.45 12.46 21.05
CA ALA A 628 -0.62 13.37 22.18
C ALA A 628 0.44 13.20 23.28
N GLY A 629 1.23 12.12 23.25
CA GLY A 629 2.20 11.77 24.29
C GLY A 629 3.65 11.70 23.81
N ASP A 630 3.88 11.52 22.51
CA ASP A 630 5.22 11.50 21.92
C ASP A 630 5.81 12.92 21.86
N GLU A 631 6.88 13.13 22.61
CA GLU A 631 7.62 14.38 22.68
C GLU A 631 8.84 14.33 21.76
N PHE A 632 8.86 15.21 20.77
CA PHE A 632 9.94 15.34 19.80
C PHE A 632 10.85 16.50 20.16
N PHE A 633 12.14 16.36 19.85
CA PHE A 633 13.12 17.46 19.89
C PHE A 633 14.20 17.21 18.84
N LEU A 634 15.03 18.20 18.54
CA LEU A 634 16.16 18.07 17.62
C LEU A 634 17.48 18.14 18.37
N THR A 635 18.49 17.46 17.85
CA THR A 635 19.89 17.57 18.31
C THR A 635 20.83 17.89 17.15
N PHE A 636 21.97 18.50 17.47
CA PHE A 636 22.90 19.02 16.47
C PHE A 636 24.36 18.69 16.81
N ASP A 637 25.16 18.35 15.80
CA ASP A 637 26.63 18.31 15.91
C ASP A 637 27.20 19.73 15.94
N GLN A 638 26.60 20.62 15.15
CA GLN A 638 26.90 22.05 15.20
C GLN A 638 25.65 22.86 14.88
N ILE A 639 25.41 23.92 15.64
CA ILE A 639 24.44 24.96 15.28
C ILE A 639 24.96 26.32 15.71
N GLY A 640 25.15 27.21 14.74
CA GLY A 640 25.92 28.44 14.91
C GLY A 640 27.33 28.13 15.45
N ASN A 641 27.64 28.67 16.63
CA ASN A 641 28.94 28.50 17.30
C ASN A 641 28.98 27.35 18.31
N ARG A 642 27.86 26.65 18.55
CA ARG A 642 27.80 25.53 19.50
C ARG A 642 28.16 24.24 18.78
N THR A 643 29.01 23.42 19.39
CA THR A 643 29.44 22.13 18.83
C THR A 643 29.29 20.99 19.85
N TYR A 644 28.90 19.83 19.34
CA TYR A 644 28.84 18.56 20.06
C TYR A 644 29.60 17.51 19.25
N ALA A 645 30.61 16.91 19.86
CA ALA A 645 31.41 15.87 19.21
C ALA A 645 30.74 14.51 19.44
N ARG A 646 30.03 14.01 18.43
CA ARG A 646 29.52 12.64 18.47
C ARG A 646 30.67 11.65 18.44
N THR A 647 30.66 10.70 19.37
CA THR A 647 31.52 9.54 19.29
C THR A 647 31.02 8.63 18.19
N GLU A 648 31.79 8.49 17.11
CA GLU A 648 31.50 7.53 16.06
C GLU A 648 31.48 6.12 16.68
N PRO A 649 30.45 5.29 16.42
CA PRO A 649 30.47 3.93 16.88
C PRO A 649 31.73 3.25 16.36
N PRO A 650 32.41 2.42 17.18
CA PRO A 650 33.58 1.70 16.71
C PRO A 650 33.18 0.92 15.46
N VAL A 651 34.02 0.99 14.42
CA VAL A 651 33.83 0.22 13.20
C VAL A 651 33.53 -1.22 13.63
N PRO A 652 32.35 -1.78 13.29
CA PRO A 652 32.02 -3.13 13.71
C PRO A 652 33.18 -4.04 13.27
N PRO A 653 33.64 -4.96 14.14
CA PRO A 653 34.69 -5.87 13.76
C PRO A 653 34.26 -6.55 12.47
N ALA A 654 35.22 -6.71 11.53
CA ALA A 654 34.94 -7.43 10.31
C ALA A 654 34.19 -8.73 10.69
N PRO A 655 33.05 -9.01 10.05
CA PRO A 655 32.33 -10.23 10.37
C PRO A 655 33.34 -11.39 10.30
N PRO A 656 33.34 -12.32 11.28
CA PRO A 656 34.18 -13.49 11.16
C PRO A 656 33.96 -14.07 9.77
N ALA A 657 35.05 -14.48 9.11
CA ALA A 657 34.95 -15.14 7.82
C ALA A 657 33.82 -16.17 7.92
N ALA A 658 32.86 -16.10 7.00
CA ALA A 658 31.71 -16.98 7.05
C ALA A 658 32.21 -18.41 7.27
N ASP A 659 31.65 -19.10 8.25
CA ASP A 659 31.80 -20.54 8.39
C ASP A 659 31.03 -21.16 7.21
N ILE A 660 31.63 -21.04 6.02
CA ILE A 660 31.19 -21.76 4.85
C ILE A 660 31.44 -23.21 5.22
N GLY A 661 30.34 -23.93 5.50
CA GLY A 661 30.38 -25.34 5.80
C GLY A 661 31.24 -26.10 4.78
N PRO A 662 31.71 -27.30 5.13
CA PRO A 662 32.67 -28.04 4.31
C PRO A 662 32.22 -28.06 2.85
N PHE A 663 33.00 -27.39 1.98
CA PHE A 663 32.82 -27.49 0.55
C PHE A 663 33.12 -28.94 0.14
N PRO A 664 32.38 -29.53 -0.79
CA PRO A 664 32.72 -30.84 -1.31
C PRO A 664 34.11 -30.81 -1.94
N ASP A 665 34.97 -31.77 -1.58
CA ASP A 665 36.28 -31.97 -2.23
C ASP A 665 36.15 -32.38 -3.71
N ILE A 666 34.93 -32.67 -4.18
CA ILE A 666 34.58 -33.13 -5.53
C ILE A 666 33.68 -32.06 -6.17
N GLY A 667 34.06 -31.58 -7.35
CA GLY A 667 33.30 -30.63 -8.15
C GLY A 667 32.72 -31.23 -9.43
N LEU A 668 31.85 -30.46 -10.08
CA LEU A 668 31.46 -30.68 -11.47
C LEU A 668 32.19 -29.68 -12.36
N ARG A 669 32.66 -30.09 -13.53
CA ARG A 669 33.09 -29.14 -14.56
C ARG A 669 31.91 -28.24 -14.95
N THR A 670 32.18 -26.95 -15.06
CA THR A 670 31.24 -25.95 -15.58
C THR A 670 30.97 -26.16 -17.06
N PHE A 671 29.92 -25.52 -17.58
CA PHE A 671 29.50 -25.67 -18.96
C PHE A 671 30.60 -25.28 -19.97
N GLU A 672 31.41 -24.25 -19.68
CA GLU A 672 32.59 -23.89 -20.49
C GLU A 672 33.66 -24.98 -20.46
N GLU A 673 33.95 -25.53 -19.29
CA GLU A 673 34.98 -26.56 -19.10
C GLU A 673 34.61 -27.89 -19.76
N ILE A 674 33.32 -28.26 -19.73
CA ILE A 674 32.80 -29.43 -20.44
C ILE A 674 33.03 -29.27 -21.95
N SER A 675 32.62 -28.13 -22.53
CA SER A 675 32.81 -27.85 -23.95
C SER A 675 34.30 -27.80 -24.34
N ALA A 676 35.15 -27.17 -23.51
CA ALA A 676 36.58 -27.12 -23.74
C ALA A 676 37.21 -28.53 -23.71
N SER A 677 36.82 -29.36 -22.75
CA SER A 677 37.31 -30.74 -22.63
C SER A 677 36.90 -31.59 -23.83
N MET A 678 35.64 -31.51 -24.27
CA MET A 678 35.17 -32.21 -25.48
C MET A 678 35.90 -31.73 -26.74
N SER A 679 36.19 -30.43 -26.84
CA SER A 679 36.97 -29.87 -27.94
C SER A 679 38.41 -30.42 -27.99
N VAL A 680 39.08 -30.53 -26.83
CA VAL A 680 40.43 -31.11 -26.74
C VAL A 680 40.42 -32.60 -27.08
N ILE A 681 39.45 -33.36 -26.55
CA ILE A 681 39.36 -34.82 -26.79
C ILE A 681 39.13 -35.09 -28.28
N THR A 682 38.14 -34.43 -28.89
CA THR A 682 37.75 -34.68 -30.28
C THR A 682 38.64 -33.97 -31.29
N GLY A 683 39.25 -32.84 -30.94
CA GLY A 683 39.93 -31.94 -31.86
C GLY A 683 38.98 -31.03 -32.66
N VAL A 684 37.66 -31.10 -32.42
CA VAL A 684 36.67 -30.21 -33.04
C VAL A 684 36.70 -28.85 -32.33
N SER A 685 36.73 -27.76 -33.09
CA SER A 685 36.70 -26.40 -32.53
C SER A 685 35.41 -26.12 -31.78
N GLN A 686 35.49 -25.45 -30.61
CA GLN A 686 34.31 -24.93 -29.90
C GLN A 686 33.49 -23.94 -30.75
N ASN A 687 34.11 -23.35 -31.79
CA ASN A 687 33.46 -22.44 -32.72
C ASN A 687 32.85 -23.15 -33.95
N HIS A 688 32.80 -24.49 -33.98
CA HIS A 688 32.12 -25.21 -35.05
C HIS A 688 30.61 -24.86 -35.03
N PRO A 689 29.98 -24.46 -36.15
CA PRO A 689 28.62 -23.92 -36.15
C PRO A 689 27.58 -24.80 -35.45
N ASP A 690 27.60 -26.11 -35.72
CA ASP A 690 26.65 -27.07 -35.12
C ASP A 690 26.90 -27.29 -33.62
N VAL A 691 28.17 -27.22 -33.20
CA VAL A 691 28.57 -27.31 -31.79
C VAL A 691 28.12 -26.07 -31.03
N VAL A 692 28.32 -24.87 -31.59
CA VAL A 692 27.86 -23.61 -30.99
C VAL A 692 26.34 -23.60 -30.85
N ALA A 693 25.61 -24.00 -31.90
CA ALA A 693 24.16 -24.08 -31.86
C ALA A 693 23.67 -25.06 -30.78
N THR A 694 24.28 -26.25 -30.68
CA THR A 694 23.92 -27.24 -29.66
C THR A 694 24.29 -26.76 -28.26
N TYR A 695 25.46 -26.16 -28.09
CA TYR A 695 25.93 -25.59 -26.82
C TYR A 695 24.97 -24.52 -26.30
N GLU A 696 24.58 -23.54 -27.12
CA GLU A 696 23.64 -22.49 -26.70
C GLU A 696 22.26 -23.05 -26.33
N ASN A 697 21.80 -24.10 -27.03
CA ASN A 697 20.54 -24.77 -26.72
C ASN A 697 20.57 -25.50 -25.36
N VAL A 698 21.69 -26.14 -25.01
CA VAL A 698 21.78 -26.96 -23.80
C VAL A 698 22.44 -26.25 -22.61
N LYS A 699 22.98 -25.04 -22.81
CA LYS A 699 23.74 -24.26 -21.82
C LYS A 699 23.03 -24.11 -20.48
N GLN A 700 21.73 -23.81 -20.49
CA GLN A 700 20.93 -23.65 -19.28
C GLN A 700 20.76 -24.96 -18.49
N ALA A 701 20.97 -26.10 -19.15
CA ALA A 701 20.90 -27.43 -18.56
C ALA A 701 22.28 -28.02 -18.26
N LEU A 702 23.36 -27.23 -18.31
CA LEU A 702 24.72 -27.63 -17.91
C LEU A 702 25.12 -26.99 -16.57
N PRO A 703 26.08 -27.57 -15.82
CA PRO A 703 26.53 -27.03 -14.53
C PRO A 703 27.09 -25.61 -14.65
N THR A 704 26.68 -24.71 -13.76
CA THR A 704 27.15 -23.30 -13.70
C THR A 704 28.15 -23.04 -12.59
N LYS A 705 28.37 -24.02 -11.71
CA LYS A 705 29.28 -23.95 -10.57
C LYS A 705 30.00 -25.29 -10.39
N GLU A 706 31.20 -25.22 -9.84
CA GLU A 706 32.03 -26.37 -9.51
C GLU A 706 31.59 -27.03 -8.19
N ASP A 707 30.32 -27.46 -8.12
CA ASP A 707 29.73 -28.01 -6.91
C ASP A 707 28.92 -29.27 -7.22
N ILE A 708 29.36 -30.42 -6.69
CA ILE A 708 28.68 -31.71 -6.87
C ILE A 708 27.25 -31.72 -6.35
N MET A 709 26.92 -30.87 -5.37
CA MET A 709 25.57 -30.75 -4.83
C MET A 709 24.58 -30.15 -5.84
N THR A 710 25.09 -29.56 -6.92
CA THR A 710 24.27 -29.03 -8.02
C THR A 710 23.97 -30.07 -9.10
N PHE A 711 24.48 -31.30 -8.97
CA PHE A 711 24.26 -32.35 -9.97
C PHE A 711 22.76 -32.64 -10.15
N SER A 712 22.29 -32.57 -11.39
CA SER A 712 20.91 -32.90 -11.76
C SER A 712 20.87 -33.84 -12.97
N SER A 713 19.76 -34.54 -13.15
CA SER A 713 19.54 -35.39 -14.33
C SER A 713 19.51 -34.58 -15.64
N ALA A 714 19.19 -33.28 -15.58
CA ALA A 714 19.24 -32.39 -16.74
C ALA A 714 20.67 -32.26 -17.29
N HIS A 715 21.68 -32.24 -16.40
CA HIS A 715 23.10 -32.19 -16.80
C HIS A 715 23.48 -33.40 -17.66
N GLN A 716 23.03 -34.60 -17.29
CA GLN A 716 23.36 -35.81 -18.05
C GLN A 716 22.82 -35.75 -19.49
N MET A 717 21.60 -35.24 -19.66
CA MET A 717 21.00 -35.09 -20.99
C MET A 717 21.72 -34.03 -21.82
N ALA A 718 22.02 -32.88 -21.22
CA ALA A 718 22.73 -31.79 -21.89
C ALA A 718 24.15 -32.19 -22.33
N ILE A 719 24.90 -32.85 -21.45
CA ILE A 719 26.25 -33.36 -21.75
C ILE A 719 26.19 -34.39 -22.86
N THR A 720 25.21 -35.31 -22.84
CA THR A 720 25.05 -36.32 -23.89
C THR A 720 24.75 -35.67 -25.24
N GLN A 721 23.85 -34.68 -25.29
CA GLN A 721 23.54 -33.96 -26.54
C GLN A 721 24.76 -33.24 -27.09
N LEU A 722 25.49 -32.53 -26.23
CA LEU A 722 26.71 -31.83 -26.63
C LEU A 722 27.79 -32.82 -27.10
N GLY A 723 27.99 -33.92 -26.37
CA GLY A 723 28.95 -34.96 -26.73
C GLY A 723 28.61 -35.67 -28.04
N ILE A 724 27.32 -35.92 -28.32
CA ILE A 724 26.86 -36.42 -29.62
C ILE A 724 27.27 -35.46 -30.73
N GLU A 725 27.09 -34.15 -30.56
CA GLU A 725 27.42 -33.19 -31.60
C GLU A 725 28.93 -33.07 -31.85
N TYR A 726 29.74 -33.04 -30.79
CA TYR A 726 31.20 -33.09 -30.92
C TYR A 726 31.68 -34.34 -31.67
N CYS A 727 31.11 -35.51 -31.35
CA CYS A 727 31.44 -36.75 -32.02
C CYS A 727 30.88 -36.84 -33.45
N ASN A 728 29.75 -36.20 -33.72
CA ASN A 728 29.18 -36.06 -35.05
C ASN A 728 30.11 -35.24 -35.96
N ALA A 729 30.50 -34.05 -35.53
CA ALA A 729 31.43 -33.17 -36.23
C ALA A 729 32.79 -33.85 -36.48
N LEU A 730 33.31 -34.56 -35.47
CA LEU A 730 34.55 -35.35 -35.58
C LEU A 730 34.49 -36.43 -36.67
N VAL A 731 33.42 -37.23 -36.70
CA VAL A 731 33.33 -38.40 -37.60
C VAL A 731 33.00 -38.00 -39.04
N GLU A 732 32.23 -36.91 -39.22
CA GLU A 732 31.89 -36.41 -40.55
C GLU A 732 33.05 -35.67 -41.23
N ASP A 733 33.98 -35.08 -40.47
CA ASP A 733 35.19 -34.49 -41.01
C ASP A 733 36.29 -35.54 -41.24
N ALA A 734 36.70 -35.71 -42.51
CA ALA A 734 37.71 -36.70 -42.89
C ALA A 734 39.11 -36.41 -42.32
N GLY A 735 39.45 -35.13 -42.11
CA GLY A 735 40.71 -34.72 -41.51
C GLY A 735 40.74 -35.00 -40.01
N LEU A 736 39.68 -34.61 -39.28
CA LEU A 736 39.58 -34.82 -37.84
C LEU A 736 39.53 -36.31 -37.48
N ARG A 737 38.73 -37.12 -38.19
CA ARG A 737 38.71 -38.57 -37.93
C ARG A 737 40.06 -39.24 -38.20
N THR A 738 40.78 -38.81 -39.25
CA THR A 738 42.11 -39.35 -39.56
C THR A 738 43.12 -38.92 -38.50
N ALA A 739 42.99 -37.70 -37.98
CA ALA A 739 43.87 -37.19 -36.93
C ALA A 739 43.67 -37.90 -35.58
N LEU A 740 42.45 -38.34 -35.27
CA LEU A 740 42.17 -39.07 -34.02
C LEU A 740 42.36 -40.59 -34.16
N PHE A 741 41.75 -41.21 -35.17
CA PHE A 741 41.67 -42.67 -35.32
C PHE A 741 42.71 -43.25 -36.28
N GLY A 742 43.50 -42.41 -36.94
CA GLY A 742 44.42 -42.83 -38.00
C GLY A 742 43.70 -43.12 -39.33
N SER A 743 44.46 -43.53 -40.35
CA SER A 743 43.95 -43.83 -41.69
C SER A 743 43.63 -45.30 -41.95
N ALA A 744 43.89 -46.18 -40.98
CA ALA A 744 43.76 -47.63 -41.13
C ALA A 744 42.32 -48.15 -40.95
N PHE A 745 41.45 -47.40 -40.25
CA PHE A 745 40.06 -47.77 -40.06
C PHE A 745 39.19 -47.32 -41.25
N ASP A 746 38.47 -48.25 -41.87
CA ASP A 746 37.59 -47.96 -42.99
C ASP A 746 36.18 -47.56 -42.51
N PHE A 747 35.90 -46.25 -42.52
CA PHE A 747 34.61 -45.68 -42.15
C PHE A 747 33.48 -45.96 -43.15
N ASN A 748 33.81 -46.47 -44.34
CA ASN A 748 32.85 -46.81 -45.39
C ASN A 748 32.60 -48.32 -45.50
N GLU A 749 33.18 -49.13 -44.62
CA GLU A 749 32.91 -50.56 -44.57
C GLU A 749 31.43 -50.81 -44.26
N SER A 750 30.80 -51.65 -45.05
CA SER A 750 29.36 -51.93 -45.00
C SER A 750 29.04 -53.26 -44.33
N ASP A 751 30.01 -54.18 -44.25
CA ASP A 751 29.91 -55.39 -43.45
C ASP A 751 30.33 -55.10 -42.01
N MET A 752 29.38 -55.11 -41.08
CA MET A 752 29.65 -54.78 -39.68
C MET A 752 30.58 -55.78 -38.99
N ALA A 753 30.61 -57.04 -39.42
CA ALA A 753 31.54 -58.03 -38.88
C ALA A 753 32.98 -57.74 -39.31
N VAL A 754 33.15 -57.17 -40.51
CA VAL A 754 34.45 -56.72 -41.01
C VAL A 754 34.84 -55.38 -40.39
N ALA A 755 33.92 -54.40 -40.38
CA ALA A 755 34.12 -53.05 -39.83
C ALA A 755 34.56 -53.08 -38.36
N PHE A 756 33.92 -53.93 -37.55
CA PHE A 756 34.15 -54.04 -36.12
C PHE A 756 34.69 -55.42 -35.70
N SER A 757 35.59 -56.00 -36.50
CA SER A 757 36.45 -57.10 -36.04
C SER A 757 37.28 -56.68 -34.82
N ALA A 758 37.70 -57.62 -33.98
CA ALA A 758 38.41 -57.34 -32.73
C ALA A 758 39.56 -56.32 -32.91
N ALA A 759 40.42 -56.52 -33.90
CA ALA A 759 41.55 -55.63 -34.20
C ALA A 759 41.11 -54.23 -34.70
N ARG A 760 39.98 -54.10 -35.41
CA ARG A 760 39.49 -52.79 -35.89
C ARG A 760 38.76 -52.01 -34.81
N ARG A 761 38.18 -52.67 -33.80
CA ARG A 761 37.60 -51.98 -32.63
C ARG A 761 38.68 -51.25 -31.84
N ASP A 762 39.84 -51.88 -31.65
CA ASP A 762 40.98 -51.28 -30.97
C ASP A 762 41.45 -49.99 -31.65
N MET A 763 41.39 -49.92 -33.00
CA MET A 763 41.73 -48.70 -33.77
C MET A 763 40.83 -47.49 -33.45
N ILE A 764 39.64 -47.71 -32.89
CA ILE A 764 38.72 -46.65 -32.48
C ILE A 764 38.80 -46.42 -30.97
N LEU A 765 38.77 -47.50 -30.18
CA LEU A 765 38.67 -47.42 -28.72
C LEU A 765 39.96 -46.92 -28.07
N ASP A 766 41.12 -47.38 -28.53
CA ASP A 766 42.40 -47.03 -27.90
C ASP A 766 42.74 -45.53 -28.02
N PRO A 767 42.70 -44.90 -29.22
CA PRO A 767 43.00 -43.47 -29.31
C PRO A 767 41.96 -42.59 -28.61
N LEU A 768 40.70 -43.02 -28.58
CA LEU A 768 39.62 -42.31 -27.89
C LEU A 768 39.81 -42.36 -26.36
N LEU A 769 40.03 -43.55 -25.81
CA LEU A 769 40.24 -43.72 -24.37
C LEU A 769 41.54 -43.09 -23.90
N ALA A 770 42.59 -43.09 -24.72
CA ALA A 770 43.83 -42.38 -24.42
C ALA A 770 43.60 -40.88 -24.15
N ARG A 771 42.70 -40.23 -24.90
CA ARG A 771 42.36 -38.82 -24.71
C ARG A 771 41.34 -38.58 -23.60
N VAL A 772 40.33 -39.43 -23.48
CA VAL A 772 39.26 -39.30 -22.46
C VAL A 772 39.79 -39.54 -21.06
N MET A 773 40.63 -40.56 -20.88
CA MET A 773 41.11 -41.02 -19.57
C MET A 773 42.57 -40.63 -19.31
N ASN A 774 43.16 -39.82 -20.20
CA ASN A 774 44.57 -39.41 -20.14
C ASN A 774 45.52 -40.60 -19.92
N ALA A 775 45.38 -41.66 -20.74
CA ALA A 775 46.22 -42.84 -20.66
C ALA A 775 47.56 -42.60 -21.37
N ASP A 776 48.65 -43.16 -20.82
CA ASP A 776 49.97 -43.07 -21.42
C ASP A 776 50.04 -43.86 -22.75
N PRO A 777 51.09 -43.66 -23.57
CA PRO A 777 51.24 -44.35 -24.87
C PRO A 777 51.36 -45.88 -24.78
N ASN A 778 51.54 -46.45 -23.58
CA ASN A 778 51.57 -47.89 -23.33
C ASN A 778 50.20 -48.41 -22.83
N GLY A 779 49.17 -47.58 -22.80
CA GLY A 779 47.84 -47.91 -22.31
C GLY A 779 47.75 -47.98 -20.78
N ASN A 780 48.77 -47.51 -20.05
CA ASN A 780 48.69 -47.41 -18.60
C ASN A 780 48.01 -46.09 -18.23
N PRO A 781 46.98 -46.11 -17.39
CA PRO A 781 46.32 -44.88 -16.99
C PRO A 781 47.25 -44.02 -16.12
N VAL A 782 47.35 -42.72 -16.42
CA VAL A 782 48.02 -41.73 -15.56
C VAL A 782 47.06 -41.44 -14.39
N ASN A 783 46.97 -42.38 -13.44
CA ASN A 783 45.84 -42.50 -12.52
C ASN A 783 45.67 -41.32 -11.55
N LEU A 784 44.48 -40.71 -11.59
CA LEU A 784 43.77 -40.32 -10.37
C LEU A 784 43.23 -41.62 -9.72
N GLY A 785 43.47 -41.83 -8.42
CA GLY A 785 43.07 -43.07 -7.74
C GLY A 785 41.56 -43.34 -7.69
N THR A 786 40.74 -42.37 -8.09
CA THR A 786 39.27 -42.39 -8.07
C THR A 786 38.63 -42.55 -9.46
N GLN A 787 39.41 -42.61 -10.54
CA GLN A 787 38.85 -42.79 -11.89
C GLN A 787 38.47 -44.26 -12.19
N PRO A 788 37.52 -44.51 -13.12
CA PRO A 788 37.18 -45.87 -13.54
C PRO A 788 38.38 -46.63 -14.14
N ASP A 789 38.39 -47.95 -14.00
CA ASP A 789 39.39 -48.82 -14.62
C ASP A 789 39.26 -48.82 -16.16
N LEU A 790 40.38 -48.56 -16.85
CA LEU A 790 40.43 -48.43 -18.32
C LEU A 790 39.95 -49.69 -19.04
N ALA A 791 40.32 -50.89 -18.55
CA ALA A 791 39.93 -52.16 -19.17
C ALA A 791 38.42 -52.42 -19.02
N THR A 792 37.85 -52.01 -17.90
CA THR A 792 36.41 -52.06 -17.64
C THR A 792 35.65 -51.12 -18.57
N VAL A 793 36.08 -49.86 -18.71
CA VAL A 793 35.45 -48.91 -19.65
C VAL A 793 35.56 -49.41 -21.09
N LYS A 794 36.72 -49.93 -21.50
CA LYS A 794 36.92 -50.51 -22.84
C LYS A 794 35.99 -51.69 -23.10
N THR A 795 35.70 -52.50 -22.08
CA THR A 795 34.77 -53.64 -22.17
C THR A 795 33.33 -53.16 -22.36
N GLU A 796 32.89 -52.14 -21.62
CA GLU A 796 31.54 -51.56 -21.78
C GLU A 796 31.34 -50.92 -23.16
N LEU A 797 32.35 -50.21 -23.69
CA LEU A 797 32.30 -49.66 -25.05
C LEU A 797 32.27 -50.76 -26.11
N ASN A 798 32.97 -51.88 -25.90
CA ASN A 798 32.87 -53.05 -26.78
C ASN A 798 31.46 -53.67 -26.75
N ALA A 799 30.85 -53.80 -25.57
CA ALA A 799 29.48 -54.28 -25.44
C ALA A 799 28.46 -53.31 -26.08
N LEU A 800 28.74 -52.00 -26.08
CA LEU A 800 27.96 -51.03 -26.85
C LEU A 800 28.11 -51.28 -28.36
N ILE A 801 29.32 -51.50 -28.86
CA ILE A 801 29.54 -51.85 -30.28
C ILE A 801 28.73 -53.09 -30.65
N ASP A 802 28.77 -54.17 -29.85
CA ASP A 802 28.00 -55.40 -30.11
C ASP A 802 26.50 -55.13 -30.27
N ARG A 803 25.93 -54.28 -29.42
CA ARG A 803 24.53 -53.87 -29.50
C ARG A 803 24.25 -53.04 -30.75
N LEU A 804 25.17 -52.17 -31.15
CA LEU A 804 24.98 -51.26 -32.29
C LEU A 804 25.32 -51.88 -33.64
N ILE A 805 26.14 -52.93 -33.73
CA ILE A 805 26.42 -53.60 -35.02
C ILE A 805 25.32 -54.56 -35.45
N THR A 806 24.39 -54.88 -34.56
CA THR A 806 23.24 -55.71 -34.88
C THR A 806 22.28 -54.93 -35.78
N CYS A 807 22.13 -55.38 -37.02
CA CYS A 807 21.11 -54.92 -37.97
C CYS A 807 20.17 -56.09 -38.27
N GLY A 808 18.96 -55.79 -38.76
CA GLY A 808 18.06 -56.80 -39.30
C GLY A 808 18.59 -57.39 -40.62
N ASN A 809 17.79 -57.35 -41.69
CA ASN A 809 18.18 -57.94 -42.98
C ASN A 809 19.28 -57.15 -43.73
N SER A 810 19.51 -55.88 -43.39
CA SER A 810 20.59 -55.04 -43.94
C SER A 810 20.93 -53.88 -43.01
N CYS A 811 22.18 -53.42 -43.05
CA CYS A 811 22.62 -52.20 -42.36
C CYS A 811 22.57 -50.99 -43.31
N PRO A 812 22.23 -49.79 -42.82
CA PRO A 812 22.43 -48.54 -43.56
C PRO A 812 23.89 -48.33 -43.99
N ALA A 813 24.11 -47.66 -45.11
CA ALA A 813 25.46 -47.43 -45.66
C ALA A 813 26.37 -46.58 -44.74
N ASP A 814 25.77 -45.79 -43.86
CA ASP A 814 26.42 -44.94 -42.86
C ASP A 814 26.49 -45.59 -41.46
N ARG A 815 26.17 -46.89 -41.35
CA ARG A 815 26.12 -47.58 -40.06
C ARG A 815 27.45 -47.56 -39.33
N THR A 816 28.57 -47.76 -40.03
CA THR A 816 29.92 -47.72 -39.43
C THR A 816 30.19 -46.37 -38.77
N LYS A 817 29.92 -45.26 -39.47
CA LYS A 817 30.03 -43.92 -38.90
C LYS A 817 29.10 -43.73 -37.70
N THR A 818 27.85 -44.19 -37.79
CA THR A 818 26.86 -44.08 -36.70
C THR A 818 27.32 -44.80 -35.43
N VAL A 819 27.87 -46.02 -35.57
CA VAL A 819 28.42 -46.78 -34.44
C VAL A 819 29.59 -46.02 -33.82
N VAL A 820 30.53 -45.49 -34.63
CA VAL A 820 31.67 -44.72 -34.10
C VAL A 820 31.23 -43.44 -33.40
N LYS A 821 30.25 -42.71 -33.94
CA LYS A 821 29.67 -41.51 -33.29
C LYS A 821 29.08 -41.85 -31.92
N ALA A 822 28.30 -42.92 -31.83
CA ALA A 822 27.68 -43.34 -30.58
C ALA A 822 28.70 -43.80 -29.52
N VAL A 823 29.73 -44.55 -29.94
CA VAL A 823 30.83 -44.98 -29.06
C VAL A 823 31.65 -43.78 -28.58
N CYS A 824 31.96 -42.84 -29.47
CA CYS A 824 32.60 -41.58 -29.12
C CYS A 824 31.76 -40.80 -28.10
N ALA A 825 30.47 -40.62 -28.35
CA ALA A 825 29.58 -39.86 -27.47
C ALA A 825 29.49 -40.49 -26.07
N ALA A 826 29.38 -41.83 -26.01
CA ALA A 826 29.38 -42.57 -24.74
C ALA A 826 30.71 -42.46 -23.99
N ALA A 827 31.84 -42.43 -24.70
CA ALA A 827 33.15 -42.27 -24.09
C ALA A 827 33.37 -40.85 -23.56
N ILE A 828 32.95 -39.80 -24.26
CA ILE A 828 33.21 -38.43 -23.81
C ILE A 828 32.15 -37.89 -22.83
N SER A 829 30.93 -38.43 -22.85
CA SER A 829 29.81 -37.97 -21.99
C SER A 829 29.73 -38.74 -20.67
N ASN A 830 30.86 -38.91 -19.98
CA ASN A 830 30.95 -39.76 -18.79
C ASN A 830 31.47 -38.98 -17.55
N ALA A 831 31.49 -39.66 -16.40
CA ALA A 831 31.93 -39.09 -15.13
C ALA A 831 33.41 -38.65 -15.13
N THR A 832 34.28 -39.30 -15.91
CA THR A 832 35.70 -38.90 -16.06
C THR A 832 35.83 -37.53 -16.73
N LEU A 833 34.89 -37.16 -17.60
CA LEU A 833 34.80 -35.80 -18.13
C LEU A 833 34.12 -34.83 -17.15
N LEU A 834 33.11 -35.28 -16.42
CA LEU A 834 32.24 -34.37 -15.67
C LEU A 834 32.77 -34.00 -14.28
N LEU A 835 33.41 -34.94 -13.58
CA LEU A 835 33.89 -34.74 -12.20
C LEU A 835 35.30 -34.15 -12.20
N GLN A 836 35.59 -33.28 -11.23
CA GLN A 836 36.93 -32.73 -10.98
C GLN A 836 37.27 -32.63 -9.51
#